data_AF-A0A7S2PE02-F1
#
_entry.id   AF-A0A7S2PE02-F1
#
_cell.length_a   1.000
_cell.length_b   1.000
_cell.length_c   1.000
_cell.angle_alpha   90.00
_cell.angle_beta   90.00
_cell.angle_gamma   90.00
#
_symmetry.space_group_name_H-M   'P 1'
#
loop_
_entity.id
_entity.type
_entity.pdbx_description
1 polymer ?
#
loop_
_entity_poly.entity_id
_entity_poly.type
_entity_poly.pdbx_seq_one_letter_code
_entity_poly.pdbx_strand_id
1 'polypeptide(L)'
;GYLKLAVNICSRGYRPRGMETLDITKVSVALNKIRSMLDTQAIPMLEYWLDRAIAKDQGTDVCCLIHAHLLYLFKNFTYNEFDFRAVSVLLSSQVYLSINHRFSLRTHDDLQDTGNPANPPPNIQFAQSEIFDVMQRHRYNILKWMRSNPDDANEVFEAVVRLATGTGTRTKTKDGEVMKGKRNWRSIKHPTCYGRFVPDTEDKNLRDGSYRKPKPGQTYEQWMLEVTTRAVGTEVNVQIGEFTIQNHKMMILDEEVTSHPDFEFTLKQSLLKDSSAVACAEVLHTSNRNWWRLVGRRHDVQFWHADKRNYKDFNEMVNLKYTRSFPGSLSRGEMWIRDALENKIPMLLPGVKLCMENNDKSYAPYVVLAGWMENPSNTVLSHTLKEVVLWQFPPVINIYSIKEHGRRFFRVLEYTSNMSMCLHEVQGDPYPDRVAGILALSAGIPMSTLAPEPSLIISRALNSELGEEVFIPGRFLAGILPTALVERYAFWQGENDNMSGYELSSGSKTGPPTQLRILLSKAPGLDKSGFCNTPADAMIQRIPVLGTDPSSGKDPNLPVYTLLNVLSAPPNSLLKKVGMLLSRLDNLSHVLVWSKSELRSINESTTIDLIELPRVKLTFKSKRVESINGVVDHRLYSNDHDGLYIAMSPEARKVAEKHLGNIAHFIVLQNEDNDLFVLMPGCALP
;
A
#
# COMPACT_ATOMS: atom_id res chain seq x y z
N GLY A 1 -18.47 5.58 45.00
CA GLY A 1 -17.61 4.69 45.80
C GLY A 1 -17.66 5.00 47.27
N TYR A 2 -17.08 6.14 47.67
CA TYR A 2 -16.95 6.55 49.07
C TYR A 2 -18.24 6.44 49.89
N LEU A 3 -19.37 6.98 49.42
CA LEU A 3 -20.64 6.90 50.14
C LEU A 3 -21.17 5.47 50.31
N LYS A 4 -20.95 4.57 49.32
CA LYS A 4 -21.29 3.14 49.46
C LYS A 4 -20.43 2.47 50.54
N LEU A 5 -19.13 2.77 50.56
CA LEU A 5 -18.21 2.27 51.59
C LEU A 5 -18.60 2.80 52.98
N ALA A 6 -18.88 4.10 53.07
CA ALA A 6 -19.33 4.78 54.28
C ALA A 6 -20.59 4.13 54.86
N VAL A 7 -21.61 3.91 54.04
CA VAL A 7 -22.84 3.20 54.41
C VAL A 7 -22.54 1.79 54.90
N ASN A 8 -21.71 1.01 54.19
CA ASN A 8 -21.40 -0.37 54.57
C ASN A 8 -20.66 -0.44 55.92
N ILE A 9 -19.67 0.43 56.15
CA ILE A 9 -18.93 0.48 57.42
C ILE A 9 -19.86 0.92 58.57
N CYS A 10 -20.61 2.01 58.38
CA CYS A 10 -21.51 2.54 59.41
C CYS A 10 -22.66 1.58 59.74
N SER A 11 -23.10 0.77 58.77
CA SER A 11 -24.14 -0.26 58.97
C SER A 11 -23.67 -1.43 59.84
N ARG A 12 -22.36 -1.63 59.99
CA ARG A 12 -21.77 -2.68 60.86
C ARG A 12 -21.58 -2.22 62.31
N GLY A 13 -22.09 -1.04 62.68
CA GLY A 13 -22.00 -0.47 64.01
C GLY A 13 -20.71 0.32 64.30
N TYR A 14 -19.74 0.32 63.39
CA TYR A 14 -18.51 1.10 63.51
C TYR A 14 -18.65 2.43 62.75
N ARG A 15 -18.51 3.58 63.44
CA ARG A 15 -18.55 4.92 62.82
C ARG A 15 -17.17 5.57 62.89
N PRO A 16 -16.40 5.59 61.78
CA PRO A 16 -15.10 6.24 61.72
C PRO A 16 -15.21 7.76 61.98
N ARG A 17 -14.09 8.35 62.38
CA ARG A 17 -13.99 9.81 62.58
C ARG A 17 -14.33 10.56 61.29
N GLY A 18 -15.25 11.52 61.34
CA GLY A 18 -15.78 12.25 60.18
C GLY A 18 -17.04 11.65 59.54
N MET A 19 -17.56 10.52 60.03
CA MET A 19 -18.84 9.91 59.59
C MET A 19 -19.82 9.70 60.75
N GLU A 20 -19.60 10.34 61.90
CA GLU A 20 -20.36 10.12 63.13
C GLU A 20 -21.84 10.48 62.96
N THR A 21 -22.12 11.51 62.16
CA THR A 21 -23.46 12.06 61.90
C THR A 21 -24.07 11.58 60.58
N LEU A 22 -23.45 10.61 59.89
CA LEU A 22 -23.94 10.12 58.60
C LEU A 22 -25.32 9.45 58.76
N ASP A 23 -26.33 10.04 58.11
CA ASP A 23 -27.67 9.45 58.02
C ASP A 23 -27.68 8.36 56.94
N ILE A 24 -27.50 7.11 57.38
CA ILE A 24 -27.41 5.93 56.51
C ILE A 24 -28.64 5.82 55.61
N THR A 25 -29.83 6.13 56.13
CA THR A 25 -31.10 6.02 55.39
C THR A 25 -31.17 7.04 54.28
N LYS A 26 -30.90 8.33 54.57
CA LYS A 26 -30.90 9.39 53.55
C LYS A 26 -29.84 9.16 52.48
N VAL A 27 -28.63 8.75 52.87
CA VAL A 27 -27.54 8.48 51.93
C VAL A 27 -27.88 7.27 51.04
N SER A 28 -28.46 6.22 51.59
CA SER A 28 -28.89 5.04 50.81
C SER A 28 -29.99 5.38 49.81
N VAL A 29 -30.97 6.20 50.19
CA VAL A 29 -32.02 6.69 49.26
C VAL A 29 -31.40 7.54 48.14
N ALA A 30 -30.47 8.44 48.47
CA ALA A 30 -29.78 9.25 47.47
C ALA A 30 -28.94 8.39 46.51
N LEU A 31 -28.23 7.38 47.01
CA LEU A 31 -27.46 6.44 46.20
C LEU A 31 -28.35 5.66 45.24
N ASN A 32 -29.50 5.17 45.69
CA ASN A 32 -30.47 4.47 44.84
C ASN A 32 -31.05 5.39 43.77
N LYS A 33 -31.35 6.65 44.11
CA LYS A 33 -31.83 7.65 43.15
C LYS A 33 -30.78 7.94 42.07
N ILE A 34 -29.52 8.16 42.46
CA ILE A 34 -28.42 8.38 41.51
C ILE A 34 -28.24 7.14 40.61
N ARG A 35 -28.24 5.94 41.18
CA ARG A 35 -28.09 4.70 40.40
C ARG A 35 -29.24 4.53 39.40
N SER A 36 -30.48 4.75 39.84
CA SER A 36 -31.65 4.71 38.98
C SER A 36 -31.56 5.70 37.81
N MET A 37 -31.08 6.93 38.05
CA MET A 37 -30.83 7.90 36.97
C MET A 37 -29.75 7.43 36.00
N LEU A 38 -28.63 6.88 36.49
CA LEU A 38 -27.59 6.34 35.62
C LEU A 38 -28.10 5.17 34.76
N ASP A 39 -28.91 4.29 35.36
CA ASP A 39 -29.48 3.12 34.70
C ASP A 39 -30.53 3.44 33.65
N THR A 40 -31.39 4.43 33.91
CA THR A 40 -32.55 4.74 33.07
C THR A 40 -32.30 5.86 32.07
N GLN A 41 -31.30 6.72 32.31
CA GLN A 41 -31.02 7.88 31.46
C GLN A 41 -29.61 7.81 30.86
N ALA A 42 -28.57 7.70 31.69
CA ALA A 42 -27.19 7.83 31.22
C ALA A 42 -26.74 6.66 30.34
N ILE A 43 -26.97 5.41 30.77
CA ILE A 43 -26.58 4.22 30.01
C ILE A 43 -27.30 4.18 28.64
N PRO A 44 -28.64 4.30 28.56
CA PRO A 44 -29.32 4.30 27.26
C PRO A 44 -28.87 5.45 26.35
N MET A 45 -28.56 6.62 26.91
CA MET A 45 -28.03 7.76 26.15
C MET A 45 -26.67 7.44 25.53
N LEU A 46 -25.73 6.89 26.31
CA LEU A 46 -24.40 6.50 25.83
C LEU A 46 -24.49 5.39 24.78
N GLU A 47 -25.37 4.40 24.97
CA GLU A 47 -25.60 3.34 23.98
C GLU A 47 -26.19 3.89 22.68
N TYR A 48 -27.12 4.85 22.77
CA TYR A 48 -27.65 5.55 21.59
C TYR A 48 -26.57 6.37 20.87
N TRP A 49 -25.67 7.03 21.60
CA TRP A 49 -24.54 7.74 21.00
C TRP A 49 -23.55 6.80 20.33
N LEU A 50 -23.30 5.63 20.92
CA LEU A 50 -22.46 4.60 20.31
C LEU A 50 -23.05 4.11 18.98
N ASP A 51 -24.33 3.77 18.97
CA ASP A 51 -25.05 3.37 17.75
C ASP A 51 -24.98 4.45 16.67
N ARG A 52 -25.12 5.73 17.06
CA ARG A 52 -25.04 6.86 16.13
C ARG A 52 -23.63 7.10 15.61
N ALA A 53 -22.61 6.97 16.46
CA ALA A 53 -21.22 7.12 16.09
C ALA A 53 -20.81 6.06 15.06
N ILE A 54 -21.22 4.80 15.29
CA ILE A 54 -21.04 3.70 14.34
C ILE A 54 -21.80 3.96 13.03
N ALA A 55 -23.07 4.38 13.10
CA ALA A 55 -23.89 4.59 11.91
C ALA A 55 -23.45 5.79 11.05
N LYS A 56 -22.81 6.79 11.64
CA LYS A 56 -22.32 7.99 10.96
C LYS A 56 -20.82 7.97 10.66
N ASP A 57 -20.15 6.85 10.95
CA ASP A 57 -18.69 6.69 10.80
C ASP A 57 -17.90 7.85 11.45
N GLN A 58 -18.30 8.27 12.66
CA GLN A 58 -17.71 9.41 13.38
C GLN A 58 -16.32 9.13 13.98
N GLY A 59 -15.65 8.08 13.51
CA GLY A 59 -14.33 7.66 13.96
C GLY A 59 -14.34 6.77 15.20
N THR A 60 -13.36 5.86 15.25
CA THR A 60 -13.14 4.90 16.34
C THR A 60 -12.90 5.57 17.70
N ASP A 61 -12.31 6.76 17.70
CA ASP A 61 -11.95 7.50 18.93
C ASP A 61 -13.19 7.87 19.77
N VAL A 62 -14.30 8.26 19.11
CA VAL A 62 -15.56 8.57 19.79
C VAL A 62 -16.17 7.30 20.40
N CYS A 63 -16.10 6.17 19.70
CA CYS A 63 -16.58 4.89 20.21
C CYS A 63 -15.75 4.45 21.44
N CYS A 64 -14.42 4.60 21.39
CA CYS A 64 -13.54 4.33 22.52
C CYS A 64 -13.86 5.22 23.73
N LEU A 65 -14.09 6.52 23.50
CA LEU A 65 -14.54 7.44 24.54
C LEU A 65 -15.83 6.95 25.22
N ILE A 66 -16.84 6.57 24.45
CA ILE A 66 -18.12 6.10 24.98
C ILE A 66 -17.95 4.78 25.74
N HIS A 67 -17.17 3.83 25.22
CA HIS A 67 -16.88 2.56 25.91
C HIS A 67 -16.14 2.74 27.24
N ALA A 68 -15.22 3.70 27.33
CA ALA A 68 -14.55 4.05 28.58
C ALA A 68 -15.53 4.61 29.62
N HIS A 69 -16.44 5.50 29.21
CA HIS A 69 -17.52 6.01 30.07
C HIS A 69 -18.45 4.90 30.55
N LEU A 70 -18.85 4.00 29.64
CA LEU A 70 -19.68 2.84 29.97
C LEU A 70 -19.00 1.94 31.01
N LEU A 71 -17.70 1.66 30.90
CA LEU A 71 -16.94 0.93 31.93
C LEU A 71 -16.96 1.67 33.28
N TYR A 72 -16.68 2.98 33.26
CA TYR A 72 -16.54 3.78 34.46
C TYR A 72 -17.83 3.83 35.31
N LEU A 73 -19.00 3.81 34.66
CA LEU A 73 -20.31 3.77 35.33
C LEU A 73 -20.49 2.56 36.25
N PHE A 74 -19.71 1.50 36.07
CA PHE A 74 -19.74 0.29 36.89
C PHE A 74 -18.59 0.20 37.90
N LYS A 75 -17.66 1.16 37.96
CA LYS A 75 -16.45 1.16 38.82
C LYS A 75 -16.67 0.74 40.27
N ASN A 76 -17.83 1.10 40.82
CA ASN A 76 -18.21 0.89 42.23
C ASN A 76 -19.31 -0.17 42.40
N PHE A 77 -19.45 -1.12 41.47
CA PHE A 77 -20.38 -2.25 41.61
C PHE A 77 -19.85 -3.30 42.57
N THR A 78 -20.75 -3.83 43.39
CA THR A 78 -20.53 -5.02 44.21
C THR A 78 -21.11 -6.24 43.52
N TYR A 79 -20.68 -7.45 43.90
CA TYR A 79 -21.12 -8.69 43.25
C TYR A 79 -22.65 -8.87 43.21
N ASN A 80 -23.36 -8.40 44.25
CA ASN A 80 -24.82 -8.52 44.33
C ASN A 80 -25.57 -7.61 43.36
N GLU A 81 -24.88 -6.62 42.77
CA GLU A 81 -25.45 -5.69 41.80
C GLU A 81 -25.22 -6.15 40.35
N PHE A 82 -24.59 -7.31 40.13
CA PHE A 82 -24.30 -7.83 38.80
C PHE A 82 -25.57 -8.43 38.17
N ASP A 83 -25.97 -7.86 37.05
CA ASP A 83 -26.99 -8.40 36.14
C ASP A 83 -26.37 -8.65 34.74
N PHE A 84 -27.18 -9.19 33.83
CA PHE A 84 -26.79 -9.42 32.43
C PHE A 84 -26.22 -8.15 31.78
N ARG A 85 -26.87 -7.00 31.99
CA ARG A 85 -26.47 -5.73 31.39
C ARG A 85 -25.11 -5.26 31.89
N ALA A 86 -24.86 -5.31 33.19
CA ALA A 86 -23.58 -4.91 33.78
C ALA A 86 -22.43 -5.77 33.23
N VAL A 87 -22.61 -7.10 33.20
CA VAL A 87 -21.58 -8.01 32.68
C VAL A 87 -21.39 -7.85 31.18
N SER A 88 -22.48 -7.69 30.41
CA SER A 88 -22.46 -7.41 28.98
C SER A 88 -21.65 -6.16 28.68
N VAL A 89 -21.96 -5.03 29.34
CA VAL A 89 -21.28 -3.74 29.13
C VAL A 89 -19.82 -3.80 29.57
N LEU A 90 -19.53 -4.34 30.76
CA LEU A 90 -18.16 -4.44 31.27
C LEU A 90 -17.27 -5.23 30.31
N LEU A 91 -17.70 -6.44 29.89
CA LEU A 91 -16.87 -7.28 29.03
C LEU A 91 -16.79 -6.72 27.61
N SER A 92 -17.89 -6.26 27.03
CA SER A 92 -17.87 -5.73 25.66
C SER A 92 -17.02 -4.48 25.53
N SER A 93 -17.13 -3.54 26.49
CA SER A 93 -16.32 -2.33 26.49
C SER A 93 -14.85 -2.62 26.77
N GLN A 94 -14.56 -3.58 27.65
CA GLN A 94 -13.18 -4.01 27.89
C GLN A 94 -12.55 -4.55 26.59
N VAL A 95 -13.23 -5.47 25.91
CA VAL A 95 -12.72 -6.06 24.65
C VAL A 95 -12.63 -4.99 23.56
N TYR A 96 -13.62 -4.12 23.42
CA TYR A 96 -13.62 -3.07 22.40
C TYR A 96 -12.43 -2.13 22.58
N LEU A 97 -12.16 -1.66 23.80
CA LEU A 97 -11.01 -0.81 24.08
C LEU A 97 -9.69 -1.55 23.82
N SER A 98 -9.57 -2.83 24.19
CA SER A 98 -8.36 -3.61 23.89
C SER A 98 -8.05 -3.72 22.38
N ILE A 99 -9.08 -3.73 21.53
CA ILE A 99 -8.94 -3.82 20.06
C ILE A 99 -8.70 -2.46 19.44
N ASN A 100 -9.38 -1.43 19.93
CA ASN A 100 -9.57 -0.15 19.23
C ASN A 100 -8.95 1.06 19.96
N HIS A 101 -8.30 0.84 21.10
CA HIS A 101 -7.62 1.90 21.84
C HIS A 101 -6.16 1.54 22.16
N ARG A 102 -5.22 2.46 21.90
CA ARG A 102 -3.80 2.31 22.26
C ARG A 102 -3.55 2.82 23.67
N PHE A 103 -3.44 1.90 24.62
CA PHE A 103 -2.98 2.22 25.98
C PHE A 103 -1.49 2.58 25.98
N SER A 104 -1.11 3.59 26.76
CA SER A 104 0.28 4.04 26.88
C SER A 104 1.08 3.07 27.72
N LEU A 105 2.31 2.78 27.27
CA LEU A 105 3.30 2.01 28.06
C LEU A 105 3.83 2.80 29.27
N ARG A 106 3.58 4.11 29.33
CA ARG A 106 4.01 4.97 30.45
C ARG A 106 3.12 4.74 31.67
N THR A 107 3.71 4.69 32.86
CA THR A 107 2.99 4.44 34.12
C THR A 107 2.19 5.63 34.63
N HIS A 108 2.32 6.82 34.02
CA HIS A 108 1.71 8.06 34.48
C HIS A 108 0.83 8.66 33.38
N ASP A 109 -0.36 9.11 33.76
CA ASP A 109 -1.41 9.58 32.85
C ASP A 109 -1.07 10.93 32.20
N ASP A 110 -1.21 11.00 30.88
CA ASP A 110 -0.96 12.18 30.02
C ASP A 110 -1.90 13.39 30.30
N LEU A 111 -2.86 13.25 31.22
CA LEU A 111 -3.74 14.34 31.64
C LEU A 111 -3.02 15.38 32.53
N GLN A 112 -1.90 15.02 33.17
CA GLN A 112 -1.15 15.95 34.03
C GLN A 112 0.07 16.59 33.33
N ASP A 113 0.53 16.03 32.21
CA ASP A 113 1.74 16.50 31.49
C ASP A 113 1.44 17.26 30.18
N THR A 114 0.17 17.50 29.85
CA THR A 114 -0.18 18.35 28.71
C THR A 114 -0.09 19.82 29.11
N GLY A 115 0.89 20.54 28.55
CA GLY A 115 1.10 21.98 28.78
C GLY A 115 -0.08 22.90 28.37
N ASN A 116 -1.19 22.35 27.87
CA ASN A 116 -2.40 23.08 27.53
C ASN A 116 -3.67 22.32 27.95
N PRO A 117 -4.30 22.66 29.11
CA PRO A 117 -5.50 22.00 29.62
C PRO A 117 -6.76 22.19 28.75
N ALA A 118 -6.72 23.05 27.73
CA ALA A 118 -7.80 23.21 26.75
C ALA A 118 -7.79 22.14 25.64
N ASN A 119 -6.69 21.39 25.48
CA ASN A 119 -6.53 20.31 24.51
C ASN A 119 -5.90 19.08 25.20
N PRO A 120 -6.66 18.33 26.02
CA PRO A 120 -6.18 17.05 26.54
C PRO A 120 -5.87 16.09 25.38
N PRO A 121 -4.97 15.10 25.57
CA PRO A 121 -4.67 14.11 24.53
C PRO A 121 -5.97 13.47 24.01
N PRO A 122 -6.01 12.99 22.75
CA PRO A 122 -7.22 12.46 22.10
C PRO A 122 -7.70 11.11 22.66
N ASN A 123 -7.57 10.88 23.95
CA ASN A 123 -7.55 9.58 24.60
C ASN A 123 -8.63 9.51 25.68
N ILE A 124 -9.77 8.85 25.38
CA ILE A 124 -10.88 8.36 26.23
C ILE A 124 -11.36 9.18 27.47
N GLN A 125 -10.79 10.37 27.71
CA GLN A 125 -11.01 11.31 28.81
C GLN A 125 -10.98 10.71 30.22
N PHE A 126 -10.39 9.52 30.38
CA PHE A 126 -10.15 8.87 31.66
C PHE A 126 -8.68 8.50 31.78
N ALA A 127 -8.21 8.55 33.03
CA ALA A 127 -6.94 7.96 33.40
C ALA A 127 -6.90 6.47 33.04
N GLN A 128 -5.89 6.01 32.30
CA GLN A 128 -5.77 4.60 31.91
C GLN A 128 -5.67 3.69 33.14
N SER A 129 -5.05 4.19 34.20
CA SER A 129 -4.97 3.54 35.50
C SER A 129 -6.35 3.27 36.12
N GLU A 130 -7.31 4.17 35.94
CA GLU A 130 -8.69 3.98 36.41
C GLU A 130 -9.42 2.92 35.59
N ILE A 131 -9.21 2.88 34.27
CA ILE A 131 -9.80 1.86 33.40
C ILE A 131 -9.29 0.47 33.79
N PHE A 132 -7.97 0.32 33.98
CA PHE A 132 -7.38 -0.94 34.43
C PHE A 132 -7.85 -1.34 35.84
N ASP A 133 -8.02 -0.38 36.76
CA ASP A 133 -8.60 -0.63 38.10
C ASP A 133 -10.03 -1.19 38.01
N VAL A 134 -10.88 -0.62 37.15
CA VAL A 134 -12.25 -1.14 36.91
C VAL A 134 -12.19 -2.57 36.38
N MET A 135 -11.39 -2.84 35.34
CA MET A 135 -11.24 -4.16 34.73
C MET A 135 -10.75 -5.19 35.77
N GLN A 136 -9.68 -4.86 36.51
CA GLN A 136 -9.09 -5.72 37.54
C GLN A 136 -10.08 -6.03 38.67
N ARG A 137 -10.79 -5.01 39.17
CA ARG A 137 -11.75 -5.14 40.28
C ARG A 137 -12.91 -6.08 39.93
N HIS A 138 -13.41 -6.01 38.70
CA HIS A 138 -14.58 -6.79 38.30
C HIS A 138 -14.25 -8.15 37.70
N ARG A 139 -12.99 -8.42 37.31
CA ARG A 139 -12.57 -9.67 36.65
C ARG A 139 -13.07 -10.94 37.34
N TYR A 140 -12.79 -11.11 38.63
CA TYR A 140 -13.22 -12.30 39.37
C TYR A 140 -14.75 -12.38 39.48
N ASN A 141 -15.41 -11.24 39.68
CA ASN A 141 -16.86 -11.15 39.83
C ASN A 141 -17.59 -11.50 38.53
N ILE A 142 -17.08 -11.05 37.38
CA ILE A 142 -17.58 -11.42 36.04
C ILE A 142 -17.52 -12.94 35.86
N LEU A 143 -16.36 -13.54 36.13
CA LEU A 143 -16.16 -14.99 35.97
C LEU A 143 -17.03 -15.82 36.92
N LYS A 144 -17.19 -15.36 38.16
CA LYS A 144 -18.08 -15.97 39.14
C LYS A 144 -19.54 -15.88 38.69
N TRP A 145 -19.97 -14.72 38.23
CA TRP A 145 -21.35 -14.50 37.76
C TRP A 145 -21.68 -15.33 36.51
N MET A 146 -20.78 -15.40 35.54
CA MET A 146 -20.97 -16.19 34.32
C MET A 146 -21.13 -17.69 34.58
N ARG A 147 -20.47 -18.21 35.63
CA ARG A 147 -20.63 -19.61 36.05
C ARG A 147 -21.99 -19.90 36.66
N SER A 148 -22.54 -18.93 37.38
CA SER A 148 -23.87 -19.03 37.99
C SER A 148 -24.99 -18.80 36.97
N ASN A 149 -24.73 -18.09 35.87
CA ASN A 149 -25.72 -17.71 34.85
C ASN A 149 -25.26 -18.07 33.43
N PRO A 150 -25.22 -19.37 33.06
CA PRO A 150 -24.64 -19.82 31.80
C PRO A 150 -25.40 -19.34 30.55
N ASP A 151 -26.74 -19.27 30.59
CA ASP A 151 -27.53 -18.85 29.43
C ASP A 151 -27.32 -17.37 29.09
N ASP A 152 -27.32 -16.51 30.11
CA ASP A 152 -27.02 -15.09 29.94
C ASP A 152 -25.55 -14.86 29.54
N ALA A 153 -24.62 -15.69 30.05
CA ALA A 153 -23.22 -15.62 29.65
C ALA A 153 -23.03 -15.90 28.15
N ASN A 154 -23.79 -16.83 27.56
CA ASN A 154 -23.77 -17.08 26.12
C ASN A 154 -24.10 -15.80 25.33
N GLU A 155 -25.16 -15.08 25.72
CA GLU A 155 -25.55 -13.84 25.04
C GLU A 155 -24.53 -12.71 25.25
N VAL A 156 -23.88 -12.65 26.41
CA VAL A 156 -22.76 -11.71 26.64
C VAL A 156 -21.63 -11.96 25.63
N PHE A 157 -21.24 -13.21 25.40
CA PHE A 157 -20.18 -13.52 24.44
C PHE A 157 -20.60 -13.22 22.99
N GLU A 158 -21.85 -13.45 22.61
CA GLU A 158 -22.33 -13.04 21.28
C GLU A 158 -22.32 -11.52 21.11
N ALA A 159 -22.66 -10.76 22.15
CA ALA A 159 -22.54 -9.30 22.12
C ALA A 159 -21.08 -8.84 21.91
N VAL A 160 -20.12 -9.51 22.57
CA VAL A 160 -18.68 -9.25 22.36
C VAL A 160 -18.28 -9.53 20.91
N VAL A 161 -18.69 -10.66 20.34
CA VAL A 161 -18.39 -11.01 18.94
C VAL A 161 -18.98 -9.97 17.99
N ARG A 162 -20.24 -9.57 18.18
CA ARG A 162 -20.91 -8.57 17.33
C ARG A 162 -20.16 -7.24 17.31
N LEU A 163 -19.75 -6.76 18.49
CA LEU A 163 -19.02 -5.49 18.62
C LEU A 163 -17.58 -5.58 18.10
N ALA A 164 -16.86 -6.66 18.43
CA ALA A 164 -15.48 -6.83 17.98
C ALA A 164 -15.40 -6.97 16.45
N THR A 165 -16.37 -7.65 15.82
CA THR A 165 -16.41 -7.86 14.36
C THR A 165 -17.15 -6.76 13.58
N GLY A 166 -17.77 -5.80 14.27
CA GLY A 166 -18.58 -4.75 13.64
C GLY A 166 -19.87 -5.27 12.97
N THR A 167 -20.34 -6.47 13.30
CA THR A 167 -21.51 -7.10 12.69
C THR A 167 -22.84 -6.73 13.34
N GLY A 168 -22.79 -6.04 14.50
CA GLY A 168 -24.00 -5.60 15.19
C GLY A 168 -23.70 -4.80 16.47
N THR A 169 -24.78 -4.48 17.18
CA THR A 169 -24.72 -3.76 18.47
C THR A 169 -24.76 -4.74 19.64
N ARG A 170 -24.60 -4.22 20.86
CA ARG A 170 -24.74 -5.01 22.09
C ARG A 170 -26.14 -5.62 22.22
N THR A 171 -27.18 -4.85 21.88
CA THR A 171 -28.60 -5.15 22.21
C THR A 171 -29.44 -5.66 21.04
N LYS A 172 -29.05 -5.43 19.78
CA LYS A 172 -29.83 -5.87 18.61
C LYS A 172 -29.28 -7.18 18.04
N THR A 173 -30.07 -8.25 18.14
CA THR A 173 -30.21 -9.23 17.05
C THR A 173 -31.18 -8.62 16.05
N LYS A 174 -30.83 -8.47 14.77
CA LYS A 174 -31.79 -8.00 13.76
C LYS A 174 -33.00 -8.95 13.78
N ASP A 175 -34.19 -8.38 13.93
CA ASP A 175 -35.46 -9.10 13.80
C ASP A 175 -35.49 -9.94 12.52
N GLY A 176 -35.69 -11.25 12.66
CA GLY A 176 -36.08 -12.14 11.56
C GLY A 176 -35.09 -13.22 11.14
N GLU A 177 -33.77 -13.05 11.35
CA GLU A 177 -32.82 -14.15 11.18
C GLU A 177 -32.46 -14.71 12.55
N VAL A 178 -33.25 -15.70 12.98
CA VAL A 178 -32.76 -16.70 13.94
C VAL A 178 -31.53 -17.32 13.28
N MET A 179 -30.34 -16.81 13.61
CA MET A 179 -29.10 -17.54 13.35
C MET A 179 -29.34 -18.94 13.89
N LYS A 180 -29.41 -19.91 12.97
CA LYS A 180 -29.60 -21.32 13.28
C LYS A 180 -28.46 -21.72 14.23
N GLY A 181 -28.82 -21.89 15.50
CA GLY A 181 -27.94 -22.33 16.58
C GLY A 181 -27.42 -21.19 17.46
N LYS A 182 -28.09 -20.93 18.60
CA LYS A 182 -27.42 -20.33 19.75
C LYS A 182 -26.28 -21.26 20.15
N ARG A 183 -25.04 -20.92 19.78
CA ARG A 183 -23.85 -21.65 20.24
C ARG A 183 -23.63 -21.38 21.73
N ASN A 184 -23.29 -22.41 22.49
CA ASN A 184 -23.00 -22.27 23.90
C ASN A 184 -21.51 -21.99 24.10
N TRP A 185 -21.18 -21.12 25.03
CA TRP A 185 -19.81 -20.78 25.35
C TRP A 185 -19.34 -21.58 26.56
N ARG A 186 -18.13 -22.14 26.47
CA ARG A 186 -17.56 -22.96 27.54
C ARG A 186 -16.12 -22.54 27.82
N SER A 187 -15.77 -22.56 29.10
CA SER A 187 -14.39 -22.38 29.52
C SER A 187 -13.56 -23.58 29.07
N ILE A 188 -12.34 -23.33 28.58
CA ILE A 188 -11.36 -24.40 28.31
C ILE A 188 -11.00 -25.10 29.62
N LYS A 189 -11.18 -26.42 29.70
CA LYS A 189 -10.98 -27.23 30.90
C LYS A 189 -9.50 -27.56 31.11
N HIS A 190 -8.69 -26.53 31.35
CA HIS A 190 -7.30 -26.68 31.76
C HIS A 190 -6.98 -25.69 32.89
N PRO A 191 -6.20 -26.07 33.93
CA PRO A 191 -5.90 -25.18 35.06
C PRO A 191 -5.31 -23.82 34.65
N THR A 192 -4.51 -23.78 33.59
CA THR A 192 -3.89 -22.55 33.06
C THR A 192 -4.79 -21.74 32.11
N CYS A 193 -5.97 -22.23 31.76
CA CYS A 193 -6.89 -21.57 30.81
C CYS A 193 -8.13 -20.97 31.51
N TYR A 194 -8.04 -20.75 32.81
CA TYR A 194 -9.14 -20.18 33.60
C TYR A 194 -9.54 -18.80 33.07
N GLY A 195 -10.79 -18.67 32.60
CA GLY A 195 -11.32 -17.42 32.03
C GLY A 195 -11.16 -17.27 30.52
N ARG A 196 -10.67 -18.31 29.83
CA ARG A 196 -10.67 -18.42 28.36
C ARG A 196 -11.91 -19.19 27.91
N PHE A 197 -12.76 -18.56 27.12
CA PHE A 197 -14.02 -19.13 26.66
C PHE A 197 -14.01 -19.31 25.15
N VAL A 198 -14.55 -20.45 24.71
CA VAL A 198 -14.68 -20.82 23.30
C VAL A 198 -16.09 -21.37 23.04
N PRO A 199 -16.62 -21.25 21.81
CA PRO A 199 -17.88 -21.86 21.43
C PRO A 199 -17.88 -23.39 21.54
N ASP A 200 -19.03 -23.99 21.78
CA ASP A 200 -19.28 -25.43 21.77
C ASP A 200 -19.33 -26.04 20.36
N THR A 201 -19.05 -25.23 19.34
CA THR A 201 -18.75 -25.67 17.97
C THR A 201 -17.26 -25.97 17.75
N GLU A 202 -16.36 -25.53 18.65
CA GLU A 202 -14.90 -25.74 18.55
C GLU A 202 -14.48 -27.19 18.84
N ASP A 203 -13.23 -27.56 18.55
CA ASP A 203 -12.72 -28.93 18.78
C ASP A 203 -12.92 -29.39 20.25
N LYS A 204 -13.49 -30.60 20.43
CA LYS A 204 -13.68 -31.24 21.74
C LYS A 204 -12.38 -31.36 22.55
N ASN A 205 -11.28 -31.71 21.88
CA ASN A 205 -9.94 -31.87 22.48
C ASN A 205 -9.33 -30.51 22.91
N LEU A 206 -9.79 -29.43 22.28
CA LEU A 206 -9.41 -28.07 22.67
C LEU A 206 -10.18 -27.66 23.92
N ARG A 207 -11.49 -27.91 23.95
CA ARG A 207 -12.37 -27.57 25.07
C ARG A 207 -12.06 -28.33 26.35
N ASP A 208 -11.70 -29.61 26.26
CA ASP A 208 -11.36 -30.42 27.43
C ASP A 208 -9.92 -30.21 27.93
N GLY A 209 -9.12 -29.39 27.22
CA GLY A 209 -7.74 -29.11 27.56
C GLY A 209 -6.78 -30.28 27.34
N SER A 210 -7.25 -31.40 26.79
CA SER A 210 -6.45 -32.60 26.56
C SER A 210 -5.32 -32.37 25.56
N TYR A 211 -5.50 -31.45 24.62
CA TYR A 211 -4.46 -31.07 23.65
C TYR A 211 -3.17 -30.55 24.28
N ARG A 212 -3.22 -30.09 25.53
CA ARG A 212 -2.05 -29.63 26.29
C ARG A 212 -1.27 -30.76 26.95
N LYS A 213 -1.77 -31.99 26.94
CA LYS A 213 -1.07 -33.14 27.52
C LYS A 213 0.01 -33.63 26.54
N PRO A 214 1.29 -33.69 26.95
CA PRO A 214 2.36 -34.16 26.08
C PRO A 214 2.14 -35.63 25.70
N LYS A 215 2.40 -35.96 24.43
CA LYS A 215 2.33 -37.34 23.94
C LYS A 215 3.60 -38.11 24.34
N PRO A 216 3.52 -39.42 24.61
CA PRO A 216 4.71 -40.23 24.89
C PRO A 216 5.73 -40.13 23.74
N GLY A 217 6.97 -39.76 24.06
CA GLY A 217 8.06 -39.59 23.07
C GLY A 217 8.10 -38.24 22.34
N GLN A 218 7.18 -37.31 22.62
CA GLN A 218 7.18 -35.97 22.05
C GLN A 218 8.27 -35.09 22.70
N THR A 219 9.06 -34.38 21.90
CA THR A 219 10.03 -33.41 22.46
C THR A 219 9.31 -32.19 23.03
N TYR A 220 9.95 -31.49 23.97
CA TYR A 220 9.40 -30.26 24.55
C TYR A 220 9.08 -29.21 23.47
N GLU A 221 9.95 -29.08 22.46
CA GLU A 221 9.76 -28.16 21.33
C GLU A 221 8.52 -28.53 20.51
N GLN A 222 8.37 -29.80 20.13
CA GLN A 222 7.21 -30.28 19.39
C GLN A 222 5.91 -30.10 20.19
N TRP A 223 5.95 -30.34 21.50
CA TRP A 223 4.81 -30.13 22.38
C TRP A 223 4.45 -28.66 22.51
N MET A 224 5.44 -27.78 22.74
CA MET A 224 5.21 -26.35 22.85
C MET A 224 4.62 -25.81 21.54
N LEU A 225 5.20 -26.19 20.39
CA LEU A 225 4.68 -25.82 19.08
C LEU A 225 3.24 -26.31 18.88
N GLU A 226 2.92 -27.57 19.18
CA GLU A 226 1.55 -28.10 19.07
C GLU A 226 0.56 -27.31 19.93
N VAL A 227 0.94 -26.97 21.17
CA VAL A 227 0.05 -26.28 22.12
C VAL A 227 -0.14 -24.80 21.80
N THR A 228 0.86 -24.14 21.22
CA THR A 228 0.80 -22.73 20.85
C THR A 228 0.25 -22.48 19.44
N THR A 229 0.36 -23.45 18.52
CA THR A 229 -0.09 -23.31 17.13
C THR A 229 -1.49 -23.87 16.86
N ARG A 230 -2.08 -24.64 17.79
CA ARG A 230 -3.40 -25.25 17.57
C ARG A 230 -4.48 -24.17 17.38
N ALA A 231 -5.09 -24.16 16.21
CA ALA A 231 -6.14 -23.21 15.81
C ALA A 231 -7.37 -23.28 16.71
N VAL A 232 -7.71 -22.16 17.35
CA VAL A 232 -9.00 -21.87 17.97
C VAL A 232 -9.77 -20.98 17.00
N GLY A 233 -10.96 -21.39 16.58
CA GLY A 233 -11.77 -20.61 15.64
C GLY A 233 -12.25 -19.29 16.22
N THR A 234 -12.77 -19.27 17.45
CA THR A 234 -13.09 -18.03 18.18
C THR A 234 -12.83 -18.18 19.68
N GLU A 235 -12.15 -17.20 20.28
CA GLU A 235 -11.86 -17.16 21.71
C GLU A 235 -12.11 -15.78 22.30
N VAL A 236 -12.72 -15.75 23.49
CA VAL A 236 -12.80 -14.56 24.35
C VAL A 236 -12.05 -14.85 25.65
N ASN A 237 -10.98 -14.09 25.91
CA ASN A 237 -10.23 -14.18 27.16
C ASN A 237 -10.68 -13.07 28.12
N VAL A 238 -11.58 -13.42 29.04
CA VAL A 238 -12.17 -12.50 30.02
C VAL A 238 -11.13 -11.95 31.01
N GLN A 239 -10.01 -12.66 31.22
CA GLN A 239 -8.98 -12.20 32.14
C GLN A 239 -8.31 -10.92 31.65
N ILE A 240 -7.91 -10.90 30.38
CA ILE A 240 -7.13 -9.83 29.78
C ILE A 240 -7.92 -9.00 28.77
N GLY A 241 -9.17 -9.38 28.48
CA GLY A 241 -10.03 -8.64 27.56
C GLY A 241 -9.62 -8.81 26.11
N GLU A 242 -9.03 -9.96 25.76
CA GLU A 242 -8.60 -10.26 24.40
C GLU A 242 -9.69 -11.01 23.65
N PHE A 243 -9.77 -10.71 22.35
CA PHE A 243 -10.63 -11.41 21.40
C PHE A 243 -9.79 -11.91 20.24
N THR A 244 -9.97 -13.19 19.93
CA THR A 244 -9.16 -13.90 18.95
C THR A 244 -10.09 -14.61 17.97
N ILE A 245 -9.82 -14.46 16.67
CA ILE A 245 -10.51 -15.21 15.60
C ILE A 245 -9.45 -16.00 14.84
N GLN A 246 -9.65 -17.32 14.70
CA GLN A 246 -8.73 -18.23 14.01
C GLN A 246 -7.28 -18.11 14.50
N ASN A 247 -7.06 -18.00 15.82
CA ASN A 247 -5.77 -17.68 16.48
C ASN A 247 -5.18 -16.29 16.25
N HIS A 248 -5.86 -15.43 15.50
CA HIS A 248 -5.38 -14.08 15.21
C HIS A 248 -5.94 -13.09 16.24
N LYS A 249 -5.05 -12.50 17.04
CA LYS A 249 -5.41 -11.46 18.01
C LYS A 249 -5.83 -10.20 17.28
N MET A 250 -6.98 -9.64 17.66
CA MET A 250 -7.44 -8.36 17.14
C MET A 250 -6.80 -7.21 17.91
N MET A 251 -6.22 -6.24 17.20
CA MET A 251 -5.49 -5.10 17.78
C MET A 251 -5.47 -3.91 16.81
N ILE A 252 -4.92 -2.78 17.25
CA ILE A 252 -4.62 -1.67 16.33
C ILE A 252 -3.33 -1.97 15.58
N LEU A 253 -3.32 -1.70 14.28
CA LEU A 253 -2.14 -1.75 13.44
C LEU A 253 -1.04 -0.83 13.98
N ASP A 254 0.22 -1.26 13.90
CA ASP A 254 1.36 -0.53 14.46
C ASP A 254 1.57 0.86 13.81
N GLU A 255 2.12 1.82 14.56
CA GLU A 255 2.38 3.20 14.10
C GLU A 255 3.38 3.24 12.96
N GLU A 256 4.41 2.38 13.06
CA GLU A 256 5.43 2.26 12.03
C GLU A 256 4.82 1.85 10.68
N VAL A 257 3.76 1.04 10.71
CA VAL A 257 3.02 0.64 9.51
C VAL A 257 2.09 1.76 9.06
N THR A 258 1.35 2.40 9.97
CA THR A 258 0.39 3.45 9.59
C THR A 258 1.06 4.73 9.07
N SER A 259 2.26 5.03 9.55
CA SER A 259 3.09 6.17 9.11
C SER A 259 3.94 5.86 7.88
N HIS A 260 3.95 4.60 7.42
CA HIS A 260 4.74 4.22 6.26
C HIS A 260 4.21 4.92 4.99
N PRO A 261 5.07 5.50 4.13
CA PRO A 261 4.64 6.28 2.96
C PRO A 261 3.70 5.53 2.01
N ASP A 262 3.95 4.24 1.78
CA ASP A 262 3.10 3.39 0.93
C ASP A 262 1.71 3.13 1.55
N PHE A 263 1.65 3.03 2.89
CA PHE A 263 0.38 2.88 3.60
C PHE A 263 -0.41 4.18 3.53
N GLU A 264 0.22 5.32 3.80
CA GLU A 264 -0.44 6.62 3.67
C GLU A 264 -0.94 6.88 2.24
N PHE A 265 -0.14 6.53 1.23
CA PHE A 265 -0.52 6.70 -0.16
C PHE A 265 -1.77 5.89 -0.51
N THR A 266 -1.76 4.58 -0.21
CA THR A 266 -2.93 3.71 -0.45
C THR A 266 -4.13 4.16 0.38
N LEU A 267 -3.90 4.69 1.57
CA LEU A 267 -4.94 5.18 2.46
C LEU A 267 -5.64 6.44 1.97
N LYS A 268 -4.87 7.41 1.48
CA LYS A 268 -5.37 8.63 0.84
C LYS A 268 -6.15 8.33 -0.46
N GLN A 269 -5.79 7.26 -1.17
CA GLN A 269 -6.43 6.90 -2.45
C GLN A 269 -7.69 6.04 -2.29
N SER A 270 -7.71 5.09 -1.35
CA SER A 270 -8.80 4.10 -1.29
C SER A 270 -9.19 3.63 0.11
N LEU A 271 -8.32 3.72 1.12
CA LEU A 271 -8.59 3.03 2.39
C LEU A 271 -9.38 3.86 3.41
N LEU A 272 -9.10 5.15 3.61
CA LEU A 272 -9.69 5.93 4.71
C LEU A 272 -9.74 7.41 4.35
N LYS A 273 -10.95 8.00 4.33
CA LYS A 273 -11.06 9.45 4.39
C LYS A 273 -10.93 10.00 5.81
N ASP A 274 -11.21 9.20 6.86
CA ASP A 274 -11.42 9.78 8.20
C ASP A 274 -10.99 8.93 9.43
N SER A 275 -10.22 7.84 9.31
CA SER A 275 -9.84 7.02 10.50
C SER A 275 -8.35 7.09 10.83
N SER A 276 -8.04 7.64 12.01
CA SER A 276 -6.70 7.73 12.63
C SER A 276 -6.15 6.36 13.07
N ALA A 277 -7.02 5.43 13.45
CA ALA A 277 -6.66 4.09 13.91
C ALA A 277 -7.30 3.00 13.03
N VAL A 278 -6.50 2.00 12.65
CA VAL A 278 -6.91 0.87 11.82
C VAL A 278 -6.82 -0.40 12.63
N ALA A 279 -7.97 -1.01 12.95
CA ALA A 279 -8.00 -2.33 13.57
C ALA A 279 -7.52 -3.40 12.57
N CYS A 280 -6.74 -4.36 13.07
CA CYS A 280 -6.18 -5.47 12.32
C CYS A 280 -6.21 -6.76 13.16
N ALA A 281 -6.06 -7.90 12.49
CA ALA A 281 -5.80 -9.19 13.09
C ALA A 281 -4.44 -9.69 12.60
N GLU A 282 -3.55 -10.08 13.50
CA GLU A 282 -2.25 -10.67 13.15
C GLU A 282 -2.46 -11.99 12.42
N VAL A 283 -2.01 -12.14 11.17
CA VAL A 283 -2.12 -13.40 10.39
C VAL A 283 -0.90 -14.29 10.65
N LEU A 284 0.30 -13.71 10.64
CA LEU A 284 1.54 -14.44 10.90
C LEU A 284 2.65 -13.50 11.32
N HIS A 285 3.35 -13.86 12.39
CA HIS A 285 4.56 -13.20 12.83
C HIS A 285 5.76 -14.14 12.73
N THR A 286 6.83 -13.67 12.11
CA THR A 286 8.08 -14.41 11.90
C THR A 286 9.27 -13.49 12.16
N SER A 287 10.49 -14.04 12.28
CA SER A 287 11.69 -13.25 12.60
C SER A 287 11.96 -12.08 11.64
N ASN A 288 11.49 -12.15 10.39
CA ASN A 288 11.76 -11.14 9.36
C ASN A 288 10.51 -10.50 8.76
N ARG A 289 9.31 -10.97 9.14
CA ARG A 289 8.05 -10.51 8.56
C ARG A 289 6.92 -10.55 9.58
N ASN A 290 6.20 -9.45 9.65
CA ASN A 290 4.94 -9.32 10.38
C ASN A 290 3.81 -9.15 9.37
N TRP A 291 2.76 -9.96 9.47
CA TRP A 291 1.63 -9.95 8.55
C TRP A 291 0.33 -9.74 9.33
N TRP A 292 -0.43 -8.70 8.95
CA TRP A 292 -1.73 -8.39 9.49
C TRP A 292 -2.81 -8.32 8.40
N ARG A 293 -4.03 -8.66 8.77
CA ARG A 293 -5.26 -8.47 7.99
C ARG A 293 -6.05 -7.30 8.57
N LEU A 294 -6.44 -6.34 7.75
CA LEU A 294 -7.18 -5.18 8.21
C LEU A 294 -8.66 -5.53 8.44
N VAL A 295 -9.18 -5.25 9.64
CA VAL A 295 -10.56 -5.61 10.01
C VAL A 295 -11.55 -4.75 9.24
N GLY A 296 -12.63 -5.39 8.77
CA GLY A 296 -13.67 -4.74 7.95
C GLY A 296 -13.22 -4.38 6.54
N ARG A 297 -12.01 -4.79 6.15
CA ARG A 297 -11.37 -4.41 4.89
C ARG A 297 -10.85 -5.67 4.22
N ARG A 298 -10.87 -5.69 2.88
CA ARG A 298 -10.29 -6.79 2.10
C ARG A 298 -8.80 -6.58 1.84
N HIS A 299 -8.06 -6.13 2.85
CA HIS A 299 -6.66 -5.74 2.71
C HIS A 299 -5.79 -6.46 3.74
N ASP A 300 -4.62 -6.87 3.29
CA ASP A 300 -3.56 -7.46 4.10
C ASP A 300 -2.31 -6.59 3.97
N VAL A 301 -1.52 -6.54 5.05
CA VAL A 301 -0.31 -5.73 5.14
C VAL A 301 0.81 -6.61 5.69
N GLN A 302 1.94 -6.65 4.99
CA GLN A 302 3.14 -7.38 5.42
C GLN A 302 4.30 -6.41 5.58
N PHE A 303 4.74 -6.22 6.81
CA PHE A 303 5.93 -5.46 7.13
C PHE A 303 7.14 -6.40 7.17
N TRP A 304 8.12 -6.13 6.33
CA TRP A 304 9.37 -6.86 6.23
C TRP A 304 10.48 -6.05 6.88
N HIS A 305 11.20 -6.66 7.81
CA HIS A 305 12.38 -6.06 8.40
C HIS A 305 13.50 -5.96 7.36
N ALA A 306 14.40 -4.99 7.56
CA ALA A 306 15.55 -4.77 6.69
C ALA A 306 16.36 -6.06 6.45
N ASP A 307 16.58 -6.42 5.18
CA ASP A 307 17.38 -7.59 4.84
C ASP A 307 18.88 -7.32 5.00
N LYS A 308 19.54 -8.09 5.87
CA LYS A 308 20.97 -7.96 6.16
C LYS A 308 21.83 -8.93 5.37
N ARG A 309 21.24 -9.77 4.52
CA ARG A 309 21.97 -10.75 3.70
C ARG A 309 22.74 -10.04 2.59
N ASN A 310 23.98 -10.46 2.35
CA ASN A 310 24.79 -9.92 1.26
C ASN A 310 24.45 -10.61 -0.07
N TYR A 311 23.74 -9.91 -0.94
CA TYR A 311 23.23 -10.47 -2.20
C TYR A 311 24.32 -10.90 -3.19
N LYS A 312 25.54 -10.35 -3.07
CA LYS A 312 26.67 -10.77 -3.92
C LYS A 312 27.07 -12.22 -3.72
N ASP A 313 26.80 -12.77 -2.54
CA ASP A 313 27.19 -14.14 -2.20
C ASP A 313 26.20 -15.18 -2.80
N PHE A 314 25.07 -14.72 -3.35
CA PHE A 314 24.09 -15.56 -4.04
C PHE A 314 24.38 -15.55 -5.54
N ASN A 315 24.87 -16.67 -6.06
CA ASN A 315 25.21 -16.81 -7.48
C ASN A 315 24.00 -16.59 -8.39
N GLU A 316 22.79 -16.87 -7.90
CA GLU A 316 21.54 -16.73 -8.65
C GLU A 316 21.00 -15.30 -8.68
N MET A 317 21.59 -14.35 -7.93
CA MET A 317 21.13 -12.96 -7.90
C MET A 317 21.37 -12.24 -9.23
N VAL A 318 22.49 -12.53 -9.89
CA VAL A 318 22.76 -12.05 -11.24
C VAL A 318 22.23 -13.08 -12.23
N ASN A 319 21.58 -12.60 -13.30
CA ASN A 319 21.12 -13.48 -14.37
C ASN A 319 22.28 -14.33 -14.91
N LEU A 320 22.17 -15.65 -14.76
CA LEU A 320 23.21 -16.61 -15.17
C LEU A 320 23.56 -16.55 -16.67
N LYS A 321 22.72 -15.90 -17.50
CA LYS A 321 23.01 -15.65 -18.91
C LYS A 321 24.08 -14.57 -19.14
N TYR A 322 24.43 -13.79 -18.12
CA TYR A 322 25.36 -12.65 -18.22
C TYR A 322 26.81 -13.14 -18.06
N THR A 323 27.33 -13.83 -19.08
CA THR A 323 28.64 -14.46 -19.03
C THR A 323 29.75 -13.71 -19.78
N ARG A 324 29.40 -12.78 -20.69
CA ARG A 324 30.40 -12.00 -21.46
C ARG A 324 30.82 -10.77 -20.68
N SER A 325 32.12 -10.63 -20.41
CA SER A 325 32.66 -9.44 -19.77
C SER A 325 32.86 -8.30 -20.78
N PHE A 326 32.45 -7.10 -20.39
CA PHE A 326 32.73 -5.87 -21.11
C PHE A 326 34.05 -5.25 -20.61
N PRO A 327 34.92 -4.67 -21.48
CA PRO A 327 34.75 -4.47 -22.92
C PRO A 327 35.34 -5.59 -23.81
N GLY A 328 36.05 -6.57 -23.23
CA GLY A 328 36.93 -7.47 -23.99
C GLY A 328 36.23 -8.50 -24.90
N SER A 329 34.96 -8.83 -24.64
CA SER A 329 34.25 -9.91 -25.35
C SER A 329 33.31 -9.45 -26.46
N LEU A 330 33.49 -8.25 -27.04
CA LEU A 330 32.60 -7.69 -28.07
C LEU A 330 32.93 -8.15 -29.50
N SER A 331 31.90 -8.39 -30.31
CA SER A 331 32.04 -8.65 -31.74
C SER A 331 32.15 -7.35 -32.55
N ARG A 332 32.53 -7.44 -33.84
CA ARG A 332 32.70 -6.27 -34.72
C ARG A 332 31.42 -5.43 -34.85
N GLY A 333 30.24 -6.03 -34.81
CA GLY A 333 28.96 -5.32 -34.91
C GLY A 333 28.49 -4.68 -33.60
N GLU A 334 29.08 -5.05 -32.47
CA GLU A 334 28.74 -4.54 -31.13
C GLU A 334 29.65 -3.40 -30.67
N MET A 335 30.47 -2.88 -31.59
CA MET A 335 31.42 -1.80 -31.38
C MET A 335 30.79 -0.52 -30.83
N TRP A 336 29.53 -0.26 -31.18
CA TRP A 336 28.76 0.87 -30.65
C TRP A 336 28.62 0.85 -29.12
N ILE A 337 28.66 -0.33 -28.49
CA ILE A 337 28.61 -0.48 -27.03
C ILE A 337 29.90 0.05 -26.41
N ARG A 338 31.05 -0.30 -27.01
CA ARG A 338 32.37 0.17 -26.58
C ARG A 338 32.47 1.69 -26.70
N ASP A 339 32.09 2.22 -27.87
CA ASP A 339 32.19 3.64 -28.17
C ASP A 339 31.36 4.52 -27.20
N ALA A 340 30.25 3.99 -26.70
CA ALA A 340 29.41 4.69 -25.72
C ALA A 340 29.88 4.53 -24.27
N LEU A 341 30.37 3.35 -23.87
CA LEU A 341 30.60 3.01 -22.46
C LEU A 341 32.06 3.04 -22.01
N GLU A 342 33.04 2.72 -22.88
CA GLU A 342 34.42 2.42 -22.45
C GLU A 342 35.06 3.55 -21.64
N ASN A 343 34.91 4.79 -22.12
CA ASN A 343 35.45 5.97 -21.43
C ASN A 343 34.56 6.48 -20.29
N LYS A 344 33.31 6.02 -20.21
CA LYS A 344 32.30 6.51 -19.27
C LYS A 344 32.21 5.67 -18.01
N ILE A 345 32.31 4.35 -18.13
CA ILE A 345 32.16 3.44 -16.99
C ILE A 345 33.13 3.73 -15.84
N PRO A 346 34.43 4.02 -16.06
CA PRO A 346 35.33 4.35 -14.96
C PRO A 346 34.91 5.59 -14.16
N MET A 347 34.20 6.54 -14.79
CA MET A 347 33.68 7.76 -14.15
C MET A 347 32.33 7.55 -13.49
N LEU A 348 31.44 6.77 -14.12
CA LEU A 348 30.07 6.55 -13.63
C LEU A 348 30.00 5.44 -12.57
N LEU A 349 30.77 4.37 -12.75
CA LEU A 349 30.75 3.14 -11.95
C LEU A 349 32.21 2.66 -11.70
N PRO A 350 32.99 3.38 -10.88
CA PRO A 350 34.40 3.05 -10.64
C PRO A 350 34.56 1.64 -10.05
N GLY A 351 35.49 0.86 -10.60
CA GLY A 351 35.79 -0.49 -10.12
C GLY A 351 34.77 -1.58 -10.49
N VAL A 352 33.67 -1.24 -11.16
CA VAL A 352 32.62 -2.20 -11.52
C VAL A 352 32.98 -2.98 -12.77
N LYS A 353 32.94 -4.32 -12.66
CA LYS A 353 33.05 -5.23 -13.82
C LYS A 353 31.65 -5.52 -14.35
N LEU A 354 31.39 -5.09 -15.60
CA LEU A 354 30.10 -5.29 -16.26
C LEU A 354 30.10 -6.56 -17.10
N CYS A 355 29.00 -7.30 -17.03
CA CYS A 355 28.73 -8.48 -17.84
C CYS A 355 27.43 -8.33 -18.62
N MET A 356 27.35 -8.96 -19.79
CA MET A 356 26.17 -8.96 -20.68
C MET A 356 25.86 -10.38 -21.19
N GLU A 357 24.68 -10.53 -21.81
CA GLU A 357 24.25 -11.78 -22.43
C GLU A 357 25.12 -12.23 -23.61
N ASN A 358 25.11 -13.54 -23.88
CA ASN A 358 25.81 -14.14 -25.04
C ASN A 358 25.19 -13.88 -26.41
N ASN A 359 23.96 -13.34 -26.46
CA ASN A 359 23.27 -13.07 -27.72
C ASN A 359 23.93 -11.91 -28.46
N ASP A 360 23.96 -11.97 -29.79
CA ASP A 360 24.46 -10.88 -30.65
C ASP A 360 23.60 -9.62 -30.48
N LYS A 361 24.24 -8.49 -30.21
CA LYS A 361 23.60 -7.17 -30.04
C LYS A 361 23.92 -6.20 -31.17
N SER A 362 24.43 -6.67 -32.32
CA SER A 362 24.81 -5.82 -33.46
C SER A 362 23.67 -4.93 -33.99
N TYR A 363 22.44 -5.47 -34.02
CA TYR A 363 21.23 -4.78 -34.49
C TYR A 363 20.18 -4.58 -33.39
N ALA A 364 20.55 -4.81 -32.12
CA ALA A 364 19.62 -4.67 -31.02
C ALA A 364 19.40 -3.18 -30.69
N PRO A 365 18.15 -2.75 -30.43
CA PRO A 365 17.86 -1.35 -30.11
C PRO A 365 18.52 -0.89 -28.79
N TYR A 366 18.84 -1.84 -27.91
CA TYR A 366 19.56 -1.61 -26.67
C TYR A 366 20.29 -2.88 -26.21
N VAL A 367 21.18 -2.72 -25.23
CA VAL A 367 21.83 -3.79 -24.48
C VAL A 367 21.68 -3.53 -22.98
N VAL A 368 21.58 -4.60 -22.20
CA VAL A 368 21.61 -4.55 -20.73
C VAL A 368 22.90 -5.21 -20.27
N LEU A 369 23.63 -4.51 -19.39
CA LEU A 369 24.79 -5.02 -18.68
C LEU A 369 24.52 -4.96 -17.17
N ALA A 370 25.12 -5.85 -16.39
CA ALA A 370 25.03 -5.81 -14.94
C ALA A 370 26.40 -5.97 -14.28
N GLY A 371 26.57 -5.38 -13.10
CA GLY A 371 27.80 -5.51 -12.31
C GLY A 371 27.62 -5.07 -10.87
N TRP A 372 28.51 -5.56 -10.00
CA TRP A 372 28.51 -5.25 -8.58
C TRP A 372 29.37 -4.02 -8.29
N MET A 373 28.79 -3.03 -7.63
CA MET A 373 29.48 -1.88 -7.05
C MET A 373 29.74 -2.13 -5.57
N GLU A 374 30.97 -1.89 -5.12
CA GLU A 374 31.33 -2.01 -3.70
C GLU A 374 30.73 -0.85 -2.90
N ASN A 375 30.13 -1.17 -1.76
CA ASN A 375 29.58 -0.19 -0.84
C ASN A 375 30.65 0.33 0.13
N PRO A 376 30.50 1.54 0.70
CA PRO A 376 31.42 2.05 1.72
C PRO A 376 31.57 1.10 2.91
N SER A 377 32.75 1.06 3.52
CA SER A 377 33.15 0.05 4.53
C SER A 377 32.26 -0.09 5.77
N ASN A 378 31.35 0.86 6.02
CA ASN A 378 30.48 0.90 7.18
C ASN A 378 29.11 0.24 6.94
N THR A 379 28.82 -0.28 5.75
CA THR A 379 27.50 -0.87 5.43
C THR A 379 27.50 -2.39 5.56
N VAL A 380 26.40 -2.94 6.07
CA VAL A 380 26.21 -4.41 6.21
C VAL A 380 26.20 -5.11 4.85
N LEU A 381 25.58 -4.47 3.85
CA LEU A 381 25.67 -4.91 2.46
C LEU A 381 27.01 -4.49 1.90
N SER A 382 27.82 -5.45 1.45
CA SER A 382 29.13 -5.15 0.89
C SER A 382 29.04 -4.60 -0.54
N HIS A 383 27.97 -4.92 -1.28
CA HIS A 383 27.83 -4.50 -2.68
C HIS A 383 26.38 -4.16 -3.07
N THR A 384 26.24 -3.29 -4.06
CA THR A 384 25.00 -2.94 -4.75
C THR A 384 25.04 -3.44 -6.18
N LEU A 385 24.01 -4.18 -6.64
CA LEU A 385 23.90 -4.59 -8.03
C LEU A 385 23.42 -3.42 -8.89
N LYS A 386 24.19 -3.11 -9.93
CA LYS A 386 23.90 -2.07 -10.93
C LYS A 386 23.56 -2.72 -12.26
N GLU A 387 22.50 -2.24 -12.90
CA GLU A 387 22.17 -2.56 -14.28
C GLU A 387 22.33 -1.32 -15.17
N VAL A 388 23.03 -1.48 -16.29
CA VAL A 388 23.26 -0.44 -17.29
C VAL A 388 22.48 -0.79 -18.54
N VAL A 389 21.47 0.01 -18.87
CA VAL A 389 20.72 -0.09 -20.11
C VAL A 389 21.27 0.95 -21.09
N LEU A 390 21.91 0.48 -22.15
CA LEU A 390 22.45 1.33 -23.20
C LEU A 390 21.58 1.23 -24.45
N TRP A 391 20.92 2.32 -24.83
CA TRP A 391 20.19 2.45 -26.09
C TRP A 391 21.14 2.77 -27.24
N GLN A 392 20.85 2.30 -28.45
CA GLN A 392 21.70 2.50 -29.63
C GLN A 392 21.37 3.78 -30.41
N PHE A 393 20.08 4.09 -30.58
CA PHE A 393 19.62 5.19 -31.45
C PHE A 393 18.58 6.08 -30.77
N PRO A 394 18.92 7.32 -30.36
CA PRO A 394 20.29 7.79 -30.11
C PRO A 394 20.95 7.03 -28.93
N PRO A 395 22.28 7.08 -28.81
CA PRO A 395 23.01 6.52 -27.67
C PRO A 395 22.62 7.18 -26.35
N VAL A 396 22.07 6.40 -25.42
CA VAL A 396 21.67 6.86 -24.08
C VAL A 396 22.01 5.79 -23.06
N ILE A 397 22.67 6.20 -21.98
CA ILE A 397 23.03 5.35 -20.85
C ILE A 397 22.01 5.59 -19.73
N ASN A 398 21.29 4.56 -19.32
CA ASN A 398 20.47 4.58 -18.11
C ASN A 398 21.05 3.58 -17.10
N ILE A 399 21.26 4.01 -15.86
CA ILE A 399 21.80 3.16 -14.79
C ILE A 399 20.74 2.98 -13.72
N TYR A 400 20.46 1.72 -13.41
CA TYR A 400 19.51 1.30 -12.41
C TYR A 400 20.25 0.65 -11.23
N SER A 401 19.81 0.95 -10.02
CA SER A 401 20.12 0.13 -8.84
C SER A 401 19.02 -0.90 -8.64
N ILE A 402 19.40 -2.13 -8.31
CA ILE A 402 18.45 -3.19 -7.98
C ILE A 402 18.17 -3.15 -6.48
N LYS A 403 16.97 -2.70 -6.10
CA LYS A 403 16.53 -2.54 -4.71
C LYS A 403 15.61 -3.69 -4.27
N GLU A 404 15.79 -4.17 -3.05
CA GLU A 404 14.89 -5.14 -2.44
C GLU A 404 13.65 -4.43 -1.86
N HIS A 405 12.48 -5.03 -2.06
CA HIS A 405 11.22 -4.61 -1.46
C HIS A 405 10.33 -5.84 -1.30
N GLY A 406 9.97 -6.19 -0.07
CA GLY A 406 9.13 -7.34 0.20
C GLY A 406 9.74 -8.68 -0.26
N ARG A 407 11.07 -8.80 -0.18
CA ARG A 407 11.90 -9.91 -0.67
C ARG A 407 11.84 -10.15 -2.18
N ARG A 408 11.40 -9.15 -2.94
CA ARG A 408 11.50 -9.07 -4.40
C ARG A 408 12.43 -7.95 -4.79
N PHE A 409 12.93 -7.98 -6.03
CA PHE A 409 13.95 -7.06 -6.50
C PHE A 409 13.42 -6.20 -7.65
N PHE A 410 13.60 -4.89 -7.53
CA PHE A 410 13.07 -3.90 -8.44
C PHE A 410 14.17 -2.99 -8.97
N ARG A 411 14.05 -2.58 -10.23
CA ARG A 411 14.90 -1.55 -10.83
C ARG A 411 14.45 -0.18 -10.32
N VAL A 412 15.42 0.62 -9.90
CA VAL A 412 15.22 2.05 -9.63
C VAL A 412 16.23 2.83 -10.43
N LEU A 413 15.76 3.75 -11.27
CA LEU A 413 16.62 4.57 -12.12
C LEU A 413 17.36 5.60 -11.26
N GLU A 414 18.68 5.60 -11.33
CA GLU A 414 19.55 6.48 -10.52
C GLU A 414 20.36 7.45 -11.37
N TYR A 415 20.51 7.19 -12.67
CA TYR A 415 21.23 8.06 -13.59
C TYR A 415 20.75 7.87 -15.03
N THR A 416 20.74 8.97 -15.79
CA THR A 416 20.63 8.96 -17.25
C THR A 416 21.63 9.90 -17.87
N SER A 417 22.18 9.54 -19.04
CA SER A 417 23.06 10.43 -19.81
C SER A 417 22.29 11.41 -20.70
N ASN A 418 20.97 11.29 -20.79
CA ASN A 418 20.13 12.17 -21.58
C ASN A 418 18.70 12.21 -21.01
N MET A 419 18.40 13.25 -20.25
CA MET A 419 17.11 13.42 -19.57
C MET A 419 15.92 13.51 -20.53
N SER A 420 16.11 14.10 -21.73
CA SER A 420 15.06 14.17 -22.76
C SER A 420 14.67 12.80 -23.33
N MET A 421 15.56 11.82 -23.19
CA MET A 421 15.43 10.48 -23.76
C MET A 421 15.22 9.40 -22.69
N CYS A 422 14.88 9.80 -21.46
CA CYS A 422 14.57 8.89 -20.38
C CYS A 422 13.07 8.87 -20.09
N LEU A 423 12.56 7.74 -19.56
CA LEU A 423 11.16 7.61 -19.16
C LEU A 423 10.88 8.19 -17.76
N HIS A 424 11.92 8.66 -17.06
CA HIS A 424 11.78 9.33 -15.78
C HIS A 424 12.78 10.45 -15.57
N GLU A 425 12.36 11.44 -14.79
CA GLU A 425 13.18 12.58 -14.40
C GLU A 425 13.94 12.22 -13.14
N VAL A 426 15.23 11.95 -13.32
CA VAL A 426 16.11 11.59 -12.21
C VAL A 426 16.40 12.84 -11.39
N GLN A 427 16.35 12.72 -10.06
CA GLN A 427 16.68 13.81 -9.17
C GLN A 427 18.16 14.20 -9.27
N GLY A 428 18.46 15.49 -9.15
CA GLY A 428 19.80 16.06 -9.20
C GLY A 428 19.91 17.17 -10.25
N ASP A 429 20.91 18.02 -10.11
CA ASP A 429 21.15 19.12 -11.05
C ASP A 429 21.65 18.56 -12.40
N PRO A 430 20.94 18.82 -13.51
CA PRO A 430 21.37 18.36 -14.83
C PRO A 430 22.70 19.01 -15.22
N TYR A 431 23.55 18.26 -15.92
CA TYR A 431 24.83 18.76 -16.42
C TYR A 431 25.12 18.29 -17.85
N PRO A 432 25.79 19.11 -18.66
CA PRO A 432 26.10 18.76 -20.05
C PRO A 432 27.12 17.62 -20.11
N ASP A 433 26.81 16.59 -20.90
CA ASP A 433 27.69 15.47 -21.15
C ASP A 433 27.65 15.01 -22.61
N ARG A 434 28.74 14.39 -23.08
CA ARG A 434 28.82 13.75 -24.40
C ARG A 434 28.92 12.24 -24.30
N VAL A 435 28.01 11.54 -24.97
CA VAL A 435 28.03 10.08 -25.14
C VAL A 435 28.06 9.76 -26.64
N ALA A 436 29.07 9.01 -27.07
CA ALA A 436 29.28 8.68 -28.50
C ALA A 436 29.19 9.92 -29.43
N GLY A 437 29.73 11.06 -28.97
CA GLY A 437 29.75 12.33 -29.70
C GLY A 437 28.50 13.22 -29.52
N ILE A 438 27.40 12.69 -29.01
CA ILE A 438 26.14 13.43 -28.81
C ILE A 438 26.18 14.18 -27.50
N LEU A 439 26.06 15.51 -27.57
CA LEU A 439 25.89 16.38 -26.40
C LEU A 439 24.43 16.34 -25.93
N ALA A 440 24.21 16.05 -24.66
CA ALA A 440 22.92 16.04 -24.01
C ALA A 440 23.08 16.45 -22.54
N LEU A 441 21.97 16.52 -21.81
CA LEU A 441 22.01 16.70 -20.37
C LEU A 441 21.85 15.38 -19.61
N SER A 442 22.88 15.07 -18.85
CA SER A 442 22.89 13.98 -17.89
C SER A 442 22.29 14.45 -16.57
N ALA A 443 21.70 13.52 -15.82
CA ALA A 443 21.18 13.76 -14.48
C ALA A 443 21.28 12.49 -13.62
N GLY A 444 21.34 12.69 -12.30
CA GLY A 444 21.40 11.62 -11.31
C GLY A 444 22.80 11.25 -10.82
N ILE A 445 22.86 10.34 -9.86
CA ILE A 445 24.09 9.92 -9.15
C ILE A 445 24.25 8.40 -9.28
N PRO A 446 25.01 7.90 -10.27
CA PRO A 446 25.12 6.46 -10.54
C PRO A 446 25.87 5.70 -9.43
N MET A 447 26.68 6.41 -8.64
CA MET A 447 27.50 5.88 -7.54
C MET A 447 26.70 5.71 -6.23
N SER A 448 25.39 5.93 -6.23
CA SER A 448 24.55 5.68 -5.07
C SER A 448 24.63 4.22 -4.62
N THR A 449 24.66 3.96 -3.31
CA THR A 449 24.71 2.61 -2.75
C THR A 449 23.50 2.36 -1.86
N LEU A 450 23.12 1.10 -1.72
CA LEU A 450 21.92 0.72 -0.97
C LEU A 450 22.27 0.30 0.45
N ALA A 451 21.50 0.82 1.41
CA ALA A 451 21.46 0.32 2.77
C ALA A 451 20.26 -0.63 2.95
N PRO A 452 20.34 -1.61 3.87
CA PRO A 452 19.18 -2.37 4.30
C PRO A 452 18.07 -1.47 4.86
N GLU A 453 16.87 -1.56 4.30
CA GLU A 453 15.70 -0.80 4.73
C GLU A 453 14.50 -1.72 4.94
N PRO A 454 13.62 -1.44 5.92
CA PRO A 454 12.35 -2.15 6.04
C PRO A 454 11.45 -1.84 4.82
N SER A 455 10.53 -2.74 4.54
CA SER A 455 9.59 -2.57 3.42
C SER A 455 8.18 -3.03 3.77
N LEU A 456 7.19 -2.42 3.11
CA LEU A 456 5.79 -2.70 3.34
C LEU A 456 5.13 -3.23 2.07
N ILE A 457 4.60 -4.45 2.12
CA ILE A 457 3.70 -4.99 1.09
C ILE A 457 2.26 -4.74 1.52
N ILE A 458 1.45 -4.21 0.61
CA ILE A 458 0.01 -4.03 0.82
C ILE A 458 -0.70 -4.84 -0.27
N SER A 459 -1.57 -5.76 0.11
CA SER A 459 -2.39 -6.54 -0.81
C SER A 459 -3.87 -6.36 -0.54
N ARG A 460 -4.70 -6.64 -1.55
CA ARG A 460 -6.15 -6.59 -1.46
C ARG A 460 -6.82 -7.73 -2.21
N ALA A 461 -7.93 -8.21 -1.68
CA ALA A 461 -8.81 -9.18 -2.34
C ALA A 461 -10.02 -8.45 -2.92
N LEU A 462 -10.18 -8.49 -4.24
CA LEU A 462 -11.29 -7.80 -4.92
C LEU A 462 -12.55 -8.66 -4.94
N ASN A 463 -12.60 -9.69 -5.78
CA ASN A 463 -13.69 -10.66 -5.88
C ASN A 463 -13.16 -11.97 -6.47
N SER A 464 -14.03 -12.98 -6.62
CA SER A 464 -13.64 -14.28 -7.17
C SER A 464 -13.16 -14.25 -8.62
N GLU A 465 -13.48 -13.20 -9.38
CA GLU A 465 -13.10 -13.04 -10.79
C GLU A 465 -11.75 -12.33 -10.93
N LEU A 466 -11.50 -11.30 -10.11
CA LEU A 466 -10.32 -10.44 -10.17
C LEU A 466 -9.17 -10.94 -9.27
N GLY A 467 -9.47 -11.75 -8.26
CA GLY A 467 -8.48 -12.34 -7.36
C GLY A 467 -7.84 -11.35 -6.39
N GLU A 468 -6.64 -11.69 -5.94
CA GLU A 468 -5.80 -10.83 -5.10
C GLU A 468 -4.86 -9.94 -5.94
N GLU A 469 -4.67 -8.71 -5.49
CA GLU A 469 -3.72 -7.77 -6.06
C GLU A 469 -2.76 -7.24 -4.99
N VAL A 470 -1.51 -6.96 -5.38
CA VAL A 470 -0.46 -6.36 -4.54
C VAL A 470 -0.12 -4.97 -5.06
N PHE A 471 -0.12 -3.97 -4.18
CA PHE A 471 0.25 -2.61 -4.54
C PHE A 471 1.73 -2.52 -4.96
N ILE A 472 1.98 -1.87 -6.09
CA ILE A 472 3.33 -1.59 -6.58
C ILE A 472 3.58 -0.08 -6.49
N PRO A 473 4.45 0.37 -5.57
CA PRO A 473 4.79 1.78 -5.46
C PRO A 473 5.36 2.35 -6.77
N GLY A 474 4.90 3.55 -7.15
CA GLY A 474 5.29 4.19 -8.41
C GLY A 474 6.80 4.37 -8.60
N ARG A 475 7.56 4.51 -7.50
CA ARG A 475 9.04 4.59 -7.51
C ARG A 475 9.74 3.36 -8.12
N PHE A 476 9.09 2.19 -8.12
CA PHE A 476 9.62 0.97 -8.75
C PHE A 476 9.24 0.83 -10.22
N LEU A 477 8.37 1.70 -10.72
CA LEU A 477 7.99 1.79 -12.13
C LEU A 477 8.60 3.03 -12.81
N ALA A 478 9.14 3.95 -12.03
CA ALA A 478 9.86 5.13 -12.48
C ALA A 478 11.07 4.73 -13.35
N GLY A 479 11.04 5.11 -14.64
CA GLY A 479 12.07 4.80 -15.63
C GLY A 479 11.77 3.52 -16.43
N ILE A 480 10.83 2.69 -15.95
CA ILE A 480 10.28 1.54 -16.68
C ILE A 480 9.03 1.97 -17.45
N LEU A 481 8.14 2.74 -16.81
CA LEU A 481 7.00 3.41 -17.41
C LEU A 481 7.26 4.93 -17.51
N PRO A 482 6.66 5.63 -18.49
CA PRO A 482 6.68 7.08 -18.55
C PRO A 482 6.14 7.70 -17.26
N THR A 483 6.82 8.72 -16.75
CA THR A 483 6.43 9.44 -15.52
C THR A 483 5.02 10.00 -15.59
N ALA A 484 4.58 10.47 -16.76
CA ALA A 484 3.21 10.94 -16.95
C ALA A 484 2.13 9.88 -16.64
N LEU A 485 2.45 8.58 -16.75
CA LEU A 485 1.56 7.50 -16.31
C LEU A 485 1.75 7.20 -14.81
N VAL A 486 3.00 7.18 -14.34
CA VAL A 486 3.32 6.88 -12.94
C VAL A 486 2.66 7.88 -11.97
N GLU A 487 2.59 9.16 -12.36
CA GLU A 487 1.96 10.23 -11.56
C GLU A 487 0.43 10.22 -11.61
N ARG A 488 -0.17 9.58 -12.62
CA ARG A 488 -1.62 9.61 -12.86
C ARG A 488 -2.36 8.39 -12.32
N TYR A 489 -1.68 7.26 -12.11
CA TYR A 489 -2.31 6.00 -11.74
C TYR A 489 -1.67 5.36 -10.49
N ALA A 490 -2.47 4.66 -9.68
CA ALA A 490 -2.01 3.74 -8.63
C ALA A 490 -1.92 2.33 -9.20
N PHE A 491 -0.75 1.68 -9.06
CA PHE A 491 -0.47 0.39 -9.69
C PHE A 491 -0.66 -0.78 -8.73
N TRP A 492 -1.30 -1.83 -9.23
CA TRP A 492 -1.58 -3.05 -8.51
C TRP A 492 -1.25 -4.25 -9.41
N GLN A 493 -0.53 -5.22 -8.88
CA GLN A 493 -0.13 -6.44 -9.60
C GLN A 493 -1.02 -7.61 -9.16
N GLY A 494 -1.67 -8.28 -10.11
CA GLY A 494 -2.47 -9.48 -9.85
C GLY A 494 -1.63 -10.76 -9.75
N GLU A 495 -2.27 -11.86 -9.40
CA GLU A 495 -1.64 -13.19 -9.27
C GLU A 495 -0.98 -13.71 -10.55
N ASN A 496 -1.43 -13.24 -11.72
CA ASN A 496 -0.87 -13.58 -13.03
C ASN A 496 0.31 -12.68 -13.44
N ASP A 497 0.86 -11.90 -12.50
CA ASP A 497 1.90 -10.87 -12.68
C ASP A 497 1.50 -9.66 -13.54
N ASN A 498 0.34 -9.68 -14.23
CA ASN A 498 -0.16 -8.51 -14.93
C ASN A 498 -0.49 -7.39 -13.94
N MET A 499 -0.43 -6.15 -14.41
CA MET A 499 -0.68 -4.99 -13.57
C MET A 499 -1.85 -4.16 -14.07
N SER A 500 -2.55 -3.56 -13.12
CA SER A 500 -3.64 -2.62 -13.31
C SER A 500 -3.24 -1.27 -12.73
N GLY A 501 -3.44 -0.19 -13.48
CA GLY A 501 -3.27 1.19 -12.99
C GLY A 501 -4.63 1.86 -12.84
N TYR A 502 -5.02 2.22 -11.62
CA TYR A 502 -6.28 2.90 -11.33
C TYR A 502 -6.04 4.40 -11.20
N GLU A 503 -6.82 5.21 -11.91
CA GLU A 503 -6.61 6.66 -11.98
C GLU A 503 -6.77 7.33 -10.60
N LEU A 504 -5.81 8.19 -10.23
CA LEU A 504 -5.81 8.86 -8.95
C LEU A 504 -6.89 9.94 -8.88
N SER A 505 -7.51 10.10 -7.72
CA SER A 505 -8.60 11.07 -7.50
C SER A 505 -8.18 12.53 -7.71
N SER A 506 -6.88 12.82 -7.62
CA SER A 506 -6.26 14.14 -7.82
C SER A 506 -5.99 14.50 -9.29
N GLY A 507 -6.22 13.57 -10.22
CA GLY A 507 -6.08 13.83 -11.66
C GLY A 507 -7.08 14.89 -12.15
N SER A 508 -6.68 15.67 -13.16
CA SER A 508 -7.57 16.61 -13.85
C SER A 508 -8.85 15.87 -14.29
N LYS A 509 -10.02 16.29 -13.77
CA LYS A 509 -11.36 15.75 -14.11
C LYS A 509 -11.79 16.04 -15.56
N THR A 510 -10.85 16.19 -16.47
CA THR A 510 -11.08 16.50 -17.87
C THR A 510 -11.07 15.20 -18.66
N GLY A 511 -12.21 14.51 -18.67
CA GLY A 511 -12.42 13.31 -19.47
C GLY A 511 -13.12 12.16 -18.73
N PRO A 512 -13.53 11.11 -19.46
CA PRO A 512 -14.04 9.88 -18.88
C PRO A 512 -12.94 9.19 -18.04
N PRO A 513 -13.29 8.52 -16.93
CA PRO A 513 -12.31 7.83 -16.12
C PRO A 513 -11.66 6.71 -16.91
N THR A 514 -10.38 6.48 -16.63
CA THR A 514 -9.56 5.50 -17.35
C THR A 514 -8.86 4.55 -16.40
N GLN A 515 -8.56 3.35 -16.90
CA GLN A 515 -7.73 2.36 -16.23
C GLN A 515 -6.61 1.93 -17.16
N LEU A 516 -5.39 1.79 -16.63
CA LEU A 516 -4.30 1.14 -17.34
C LEU A 516 -4.37 -0.37 -17.14
N ARG A 517 -4.22 -1.12 -18.23
CA ARG A 517 -3.99 -2.56 -18.25
C ARG A 517 -2.59 -2.83 -18.79
N ILE A 518 -1.77 -3.49 -18.00
CA ILE A 518 -0.38 -3.82 -18.33
C ILE A 518 -0.25 -5.34 -18.39
N LEU A 519 -0.10 -5.86 -19.60
CA LEU A 519 0.02 -7.29 -19.87
C LEU A 519 1.50 -7.65 -20.02
N LEU A 520 2.00 -8.53 -19.15
CA LEU A 520 3.38 -8.98 -19.17
C LEU A 520 3.54 -10.26 -19.99
N SER A 521 4.53 -10.26 -20.89
CA SER A 521 4.97 -11.41 -21.66
C SER A 521 6.38 -11.79 -21.24
N LYS A 522 6.51 -12.82 -20.40
CA LYS A 522 7.80 -13.31 -19.92
C LYS A 522 8.53 -14.11 -20.99
N ALA A 523 9.84 -13.90 -21.12
CA ALA A 523 10.68 -14.71 -21.99
C ALA A 523 10.66 -16.19 -21.55
N PRO A 524 10.87 -17.13 -22.49
CA PRO A 524 10.93 -18.55 -22.16
C PRO A 524 12.08 -18.84 -21.19
N GLY A 525 11.79 -19.70 -20.20
CA GLY A 525 12.70 -20.06 -19.12
C GLY A 525 12.11 -19.72 -17.76
N LEU A 526 11.84 -20.76 -16.96
CA LEU A 526 11.35 -20.58 -15.60
C LEU A 526 12.51 -20.11 -14.70
N ASP A 527 12.46 -18.87 -14.25
CA ASP A 527 13.32 -18.40 -13.17
C ASP A 527 12.85 -19.00 -11.86
N LYS A 528 13.67 -19.90 -11.30
CA LYS A 528 13.46 -20.53 -9.98
C LYS A 528 14.25 -19.86 -8.87
N SER A 529 15.02 -18.82 -9.19
CA SER A 529 15.93 -18.17 -8.24
C SER A 529 15.21 -17.31 -7.20
N GLY A 530 14.00 -16.83 -7.53
CA GLY A 530 13.27 -15.87 -6.71
C GLY A 530 13.77 -14.42 -6.85
N PHE A 531 14.80 -14.18 -7.66
CA PHE A 531 15.41 -12.85 -7.87
C PHE A 531 14.84 -12.09 -9.09
N CYS A 532 13.81 -12.63 -9.75
CA CYS A 532 13.12 -12.00 -10.88
C CYS A 532 14.04 -11.77 -12.11
N ASN A 533 14.89 -12.75 -12.42
CA ASN A 533 15.86 -12.70 -13.51
C ASN A 533 15.26 -12.94 -14.90
N THR A 534 14.03 -13.46 -15.01
CA THR A 534 13.40 -13.66 -16.32
C THR A 534 13.05 -12.30 -16.95
N PRO A 535 13.59 -11.97 -18.13
CA PRO A 535 13.20 -10.76 -18.84
C PRO A 535 11.74 -10.86 -19.28
N ALA A 536 11.04 -9.73 -19.30
CA ALA A 536 9.65 -9.65 -19.71
C ALA A 536 9.42 -8.37 -20.49
N ASP A 537 8.57 -8.46 -21.51
CA ASP A 537 8.03 -7.32 -22.23
C ASP A 537 6.63 -6.99 -21.71
N ALA A 538 6.22 -5.73 -21.84
CA ALA A 538 4.93 -5.26 -21.37
C ALA A 538 4.14 -4.59 -22.50
N MET A 539 2.86 -4.94 -22.63
CA MET A 539 1.89 -4.20 -23.44
C MET A 539 1.04 -3.34 -22.51
N ILE A 540 1.06 -2.02 -22.72
CA ILE A 540 0.33 -1.05 -21.90
C ILE A 540 -0.89 -0.54 -22.69
N GLN A 541 -2.07 -0.69 -22.12
CA GLN A 541 -3.33 -0.25 -22.70
C GLN A 541 -4.07 0.69 -21.75
N ARG A 542 -4.57 1.81 -22.26
CA ARG A 542 -5.47 2.71 -21.54
C ARG A 542 -6.90 2.40 -21.97
N ILE A 543 -7.69 1.92 -21.01
CA ILE A 543 -9.07 1.48 -21.19
C ILE A 543 -9.99 2.53 -20.57
N PRO A 544 -10.96 3.06 -21.33
CA PRO A 544 -12.01 3.90 -20.76
C PRO A 544 -12.96 3.03 -19.93
N VAL A 545 -13.30 3.48 -18.72
CA VAL A 545 -14.13 2.75 -17.76
C VAL A 545 -15.35 3.58 -17.37
N LEU A 546 -16.41 2.92 -16.92
CA LEU A 546 -17.65 3.57 -16.50
C LEU A 546 -17.54 4.22 -15.11
N GLY A 547 -16.54 3.85 -14.33
CA GLY A 547 -16.31 4.33 -12.97
C GLY A 547 -14.86 4.11 -12.53
N THR A 548 -14.50 4.66 -11.37
CA THR A 548 -13.14 4.56 -10.81
C THR A 548 -12.91 3.28 -9.99
N ASP A 549 -13.98 2.55 -9.66
CA ASP A 549 -13.90 1.34 -8.86
C ASP A 549 -13.26 0.19 -9.65
N PRO A 550 -12.50 -0.72 -9.02
CA PRO A 550 -11.86 -1.84 -9.70
C PRO A 550 -12.82 -2.78 -10.45
N SER A 551 -14.08 -2.83 -10.03
CA SER A 551 -15.14 -3.61 -10.68
C SER A 551 -15.85 -2.88 -11.81
N SER A 552 -15.43 -1.66 -12.15
CA SER A 552 -16.08 -0.86 -13.20
C SER A 552 -15.81 -1.48 -14.57
N GLY A 553 -16.89 -1.71 -15.34
CA GLY A 553 -16.78 -2.21 -16.71
C GLY A 553 -16.13 -1.20 -17.66
N LYS A 554 -15.56 -1.71 -18.76
CA LYS A 554 -15.10 -0.92 -19.91
C LYS A 554 -16.28 -0.14 -20.50
N ASP A 555 -16.07 1.13 -20.83
CA ASP A 555 -17.01 1.89 -21.66
C ASP A 555 -16.87 1.44 -23.12
N PRO A 556 -17.91 0.82 -23.71
CA PRO A 556 -17.85 0.31 -25.08
C PRO A 556 -17.85 1.42 -26.14
N ASN A 557 -18.23 2.65 -25.79
CA ASN A 557 -18.35 3.75 -26.75
C ASN A 557 -17.01 4.45 -27.05
N LEU A 558 -15.99 4.16 -26.24
CA LEU A 558 -14.70 4.82 -26.31
C LEU A 558 -13.60 3.82 -26.69
N PRO A 559 -12.63 4.23 -27.53
CA PRO A 559 -11.58 3.33 -27.99
C PRO A 559 -10.58 3.02 -26.87
N VAL A 560 -10.02 1.81 -26.91
CA VAL A 560 -8.83 1.46 -26.11
C VAL A 560 -7.60 1.97 -26.83
N TYR A 561 -6.66 2.52 -26.07
CA TYR A 561 -5.39 3.01 -26.61
C TYR A 561 -4.23 2.14 -26.15
N THR A 562 -3.37 1.71 -27.08
CA THR A 562 -2.13 0.97 -26.77
C THR A 562 -0.94 1.93 -26.85
N LEU A 563 -0.09 1.95 -25.82
CA LEU A 563 1.09 2.81 -25.76
C LEU A 563 2.19 2.26 -26.69
N LEU A 564 2.78 3.15 -27.49
CA LEU A 564 3.89 2.82 -28.40
C LEU A 564 5.23 3.21 -27.79
N ASN A 565 6.20 2.29 -27.80
CA ASN A 565 7.53 2.53 -27.24
C ASN A 565 8.44 3.24 -28.26
N VAL A 566 8.64 4.56 -28.07
CA VAL A 566 9.52 5.39 -28.90
C VAL A 566 10.99 4.98 -28.79
N LEU A 567 11.45 4.48 -27.63
CA LEU A 567 12.86 4.16 -27.41
C LEU A 567 13.30 2.93 -28.21
N SER A 568 12.47 1.89 -28.27
CA SER A 568 12.77 0.66 -29.03
C SER A 568 12.36 0.73 -30.51
N ALA A 569 11.70 1.81 -30.94
CA ALA A 569 11.27 1.95 -32.33
C ALA A 569 12.48 2.00 -33.30
N PRO A 570 12.39 1.35 -34.49
CA PRO A 570 13.47 1.38 -35.47
C PRO A 570 13.84 2.81 -35.87
N PRO A 571 15.13 3.12 -36.13
CA PRO A 571 15.62 4.49 -36.33
C PRO A 571 14.93 5.24 -37.48
N ASN A 572 14.55 4.52 -38.53
CA ASN A 572 13.90 5.11 -39.71
C ASN A 572 12.36 5.11 -39.64
N SER A 573 11.78 4.53 -38.59
CA SER A 573 10.33 4.47 -38.42
C SER A 573 9.71 5.84 -38.15
N LEU A 574 8.45 6.01 -38.54
CA LEU A 574 7.69 7.23 -38.26
C LEU A 574 7.61 7.51 -36.76
N LEU A 575 7.35 6.47 -35.96
CA LEU A 575 7.27 6.56 -34.50
C LEU A 575 8.55 7.14 -33.89
N LYS A 576 9.72 6.67 -34.35
CA LYS A 576 10.99 7.20 -33.86
C LYS A 576 11.16 8.67 -34.25
N LYS A 577 10.93 9.01 -35.52
CA LYS A 577 11.07 10.40 -36.02
C LYS A 577 10.16 11.38 -35.27
N VAL A 578 8.89 11.02 -35.09
CA VAL A 578 7.91 11.82 -34.36
C VAL A 578 8.29 11.94 -32.89
N GLY A 579 8.68 10.84 -32.24
CA GLY A 579 9.13 10.87 -30.86
C GLY A 579 10.37 11.74 -30.63
N MET A 580 11.37 11.68 -31.52
CA MET A 580 12.57 12.55 -31.43
C MET A 580 12.27 14.02 -31.75
N LEU A 581 11.24 14.27 -32.55
CA LEU A 581 10.78 15.62 -32.83
C LEU A 581 10.08 16.21 -31.60
N LEU A 582 9.20 15.42 -30.96
CA LEU A 582 8.46 15.84 -29.77
C LEU A 582 9.30 15.88 -28.50
N SER A 583 10.40 15.11 -28.44
CA SER A 583 11.36 15.21 -27.32
C SER A 583 12.04 16.58 -27.22
N ARG A 584 11.85 17.45 -28.22
CA ARG A 584 12.29 18.85 -28.19
C ARG A 584 11.30 19.78 -27.49
N LEU A 585 10.05 19.33 -27.32
CA LEU A 585 9.00 20.07 -26.62
C LEU A 585 8.86 19.67 -25.15
N ASP A 586 9.14 18.42 -24.83
CA ASP A 586 9.14 17.88 -23.46
C ASP A 586 10.00 16.60 -23.40
N ASN A 587 10.33 16.13 -22.20
CA ASN A 587 11.06 14.87 -22.02
C ASN A 587 10.18 13.68 -22.44
N LEU A 588 10.78 12.60 -22.97
CA LEU A 588 10.03 11.38 -23.33
C LEU A 588 9.28 10.74 -22.15
N SER A 589 9.67 11.05 -20.92
CA SER A 589 8.92 10.70 -19.69
C SER A 589 7.49 11.28 -19.67
N HIS A 590 7.23 12.32 -20.46
CA HIS A 590 5.95 13.03 -20.59
C HIS A 590 5.41 13.08 -22.02
N VAL A 591 6.02 12.38 -22.97
CA VAL A 591 5.50 12.23 -24.33
C VAL A 591 4.87 10.85 -24.48
N LEU A 592 3.54 10.80 -24.58
CA LEU A 592 2.77 9.56 -24.70
C LEU A 592 2.26 9.42 -26.13
N VAL A 593 2.68 8.36 -26.82
CA VAL A 593 2.25 8.06 -28.19
C VAL A 593 1.34 6.83 -28.17
N TRP A 594 0.12 6.98 -28.66
CA TRP A 594 -0.94 5.98 -28.56
C TRP A 594 -1.44 5.52 -29.93
N SER A 595 -1.76 4.25 -30.01
CA SER A 595 -2.46 3.62 -31.14
C SER A 595 -3.87 3.18 -30.73
N LYS A 596 -4.86 3.34 -31.61
CA LYS A 596 -6.22 2.79 -31.45
C LYS A 596 -6.32 1.34 -31.90
N SER A 597 -5.28 0.79 -32.54
CA SER A 597 -5.25 -0.61 -32.94
C SER A 597 -5.34 -1.50 -31.70
N GLU A 598 -6.34 -2.38 -31.66
CA GLU A 598 -6.43 -3.43 -30.63
C GLU A 598 -5.37 -4.49 -30.94
N LEU A 599 -4.16 -4.26 -30.46
CA LEU A 599 -3.06 -5.20 -30.62
C LEU A 599 -3.29 -6.41 -29.71
N ARG A 600 -3.14 -7.60 -30.30
CA ARG A 600 -3.14 -8.87 -29.55
C ARG A 600 -1.72 -9.32 -29.21
N SER A 601 -0.72 -8.83 -29.96
CA SER A 601 0.69 -9.16 -29.78
C SER A 601 1.60 -7.94 -29.99
N ILE A 602 2.82 -8.02 -29.45
CA ILE A 602 3.80 -6.91 -29.42
C ILE A 602 4.34 -6.57 -30.83
N ASN A 603 4.24 -7.50 -31.80
CA ASN A 603 4.88 -7.38 -33.12
C ASN A 603 3.93 -6.96 -34.26
N GLU A 604 2.67 -6.66 -33.96
CA GLU A 604 1.70 -6.22 -34.96
C GLU A 604 1.97 -4.77 -35.42
N SER A 605 1.76 -4.50 -36.72
CA SER A 605 1.91 -3.16 -37.28
C SER A 605 0.86 -2.20 -36.71
N THR A 606 1.30 -1.03 -36.25
CA THR A 606 0.45 -0.04 -35.57
C THR A 606 0.40 1.30 -36.29
N THR A 607 -0.69 2.02 -36.06
CA THR A 607 -0.85 3.43 -36.43
C THR A 607 -0.56 4.34 -35.25
N ILE A 608 -0.08 5.55 -35.52
CA ILE A 608 -0.01 6.64 -34.53
C ILE A 608 -1.34 7.38 -34.61
N ASP A 609 -2.14 7.33 -33.55
CA ASP A 609 -3.51 7.87 -33.54
C ASP A 609 -3.67 9.08 -32.63
N LEU A 610 -2.98 9.08 -31.50
CA LEU A 610 -3.07 10.12 -30.48
C LEU A 610 -1.69 10.31 -29.84
N ILE A 611 -1.28 11.56 -29.67
CA ILE A 611 -0.08 11.95 -28.94
C ILE A 611 -0.50 12.92 -27.86
N GLU A 612 -0.04 12.69 -26.64
CA GLU A 612 -0.32 13.55 -25.49
C GLU A 612 1.01 13.98 -24.85
N LEU A 613 1.11 15.26 -24.52
CA LEU A 613 2.18 15.84 -23.71
C LEU A 613 1.52 16.48 -22.47
N PRO A 614 1.20 15.68 -21.42
CA PRO A 614 0.29 16.11 -20.36
C PRO A 614 0.77 17.34 -19.58
N ARG A 615 2.09 17.47 -19.40
CA ARG A 615 2.71 18.57 -18.64
C ARG A 615 2.54 19.91 -19.33
N VAL A 616 2.76 19.96 -20.64
CA VAL A 616 2.57 21.17 -21.47
C VAL A 616 1.15 21.29 -22.02
N LYS A 617 0.25 20.37 -21.68
CA LYS A 617 -1.16 20.33 -22.11
C LYS A 617 -1.35 20.38 -23.63
N LEU A 618 -0.50 19.66 -24.36
CA LEU A 618 -0.59 19.54 -25.82
C LEU A 618 -1.07 18.16 -26.24
N THR A 619 -1.93 18.12 -27.26
CA THR A 619 -2.47 16.88 -27.81
C THR A 619 -2.50 16.94 -29.34
N PHE A 620 -2.02 15.88 -29.99
CA PHE A 620 -2.12 15.71 -31.44
C PHE A 620 -2.92 14.47 -31.81
N LYS A 621 -3.77 14.57 -32.84
CA LYS A 621 -4.57 13.44 -33.36
C LYS A 621 -4.28 13.21 -34.83
N SER A 622 -4.23 11.94 -35.21
CA SER A 622 -4.11 11.53 -36.60
C SER A 622 -5.41 11.80 -37.36
N LYS A 623 -5.29 12.45 -38.52
CA LYS A 623 -6.39 12.68 -39.47
C LYS A 623 -5.94 12.22 -40.85
N ARG A 624 -6.79 11.42 -41.50
CA ARG A 624 -6.62 11.04 -42.90
C ARG A 624 -7.00 12.22 -43.77
N VAL A 625 -6.08 12.66 -44.63
CA VAL A 625 -6.30 13.74 -45.60
C VAL A 625 -6.11 13.18 -46.99
N GLU A 626 -7.13 13.32 -47.84
CA GLU A 626 -7.04 12.95 -49.25
C GLU A 626 -6.70 14.20 -50.06
N SER A 627 -5.53 14.19 -50.68
CA SER A 627 -5.11 15.27 -51.58
C SER A 627 -5.94 15.23 -52.86
N ILE A 628 -6.05 16.37 -53.54
CA ILE A 628 -6.75 16.52 -54.83
C ILE A 628 -6.23 15.51 -55.88
N ASN A 629 -4.96 15.10 -55.76
CA ASN A 629 -4.31 14.10 -56.62
C ASN A 629 -4.60 12.63 -56.22
N GLY A 630 -5.52 12.37 -55.28
CA GLY A 630 -5.85 11.04 -54.78
C GLY A 630 -4.83 10.43 -53.80
N VAL A 631 -3.81 11.18 -53.39
CA VAL A 631 -2.81 10.73 -52.40
C VAL A 631 -3.39 10.86 -51.00
N VAL A 632 -3.50 9.73 -50.31
CA VAL A 632 -3.91 9.66 -48.90
C VAL A 632 -2.69 9.91 -48.01
N ASP A 633 -2.76 10.94 -47.19
CA ASP A 633 -1.72 11.30 -46.22
C ASP A 633 -2.27 11.24 -44.79
N HIS A 634 -1.45 10.79 -43.84
CA HIS A 634 -1.81 10.71 -42.43
C HIS A 634 -1.09 11.81 -41.67
N ARG A 635 -1.82 12.87 -41.31
CA ARG A 635 -1.28 14.06 -40.65
C ARG A 635 -1.66 14.11 -39.18
N LEU A 636 -0.74 14.58 -38.35
CA LEU A 636 -0.92 14.73 -36.90
C LEU A 636 -1.34 16.18 -36.59
N TYR A 637 -2.65 16.43 -36.52
CA TYR A 637 -3.21 17.74 -36.21
C TYR A 637 -3.17 18.04 -34.72
N SER A 638 -2.88 19.28 -34.35
CA SER A 638 -3.03 19.77 -32.98
C SER A 638 -4.51 19.91 -32.63
N ASN A 639 -4.91 19.49 -31.42
CA ASN A 639 -6.23 19.81 -30.89
C ASN A 639 -6.27 21.18 -30.21
N ASP A 640 -5.10 21.76 -29.93
CA ASP A 640 -4.95 22.99 -29.17
C ASP A 640 -4.74 24.21 -30.08
N HIS A 641 -4.21 23.97 -31.28
CA HIS A 641 -4.05 24.99 -32.32
C HIS A 641 -4.79 24.56 -33.59
N ASP A 642 -5.97 25.17 -33.82
CA ASP A 642 -6.86 24.79 -34.91
C ASP A 642 -6.19 24.95 -36.30
N GLY A 643 -6.46 24.00 -37.19
CA GLY A 643 -5.91 23.96 -38.54
C GLY A 643 -4.41 23.61 -38.65
N LEU A 644 -3.67 23.47 -37.53
CA LEU A 644 -2.23 23.20 -37.56
C LEU A 644 -1.91 21.71 -37.39
N TYR A 645 -0.96 21.18 -38.17
CA TYR A 645 -0.44 19.82 -38.05
C TYR A 645 1.09 19.77 -38.03
N ILE A 646 1.67 18.69 -37.50
CA ILE A 646 3.13 18.51 -37.42
C ILE A 646 3.73 18.39 -38.83
N ALA A 647 4.64 19.31 -39.19
CA ALA A 647 5.37 19.26 -40.45
C ALA A 647 6.51 18.23 -40.35
N MET A 648 6.42 17.16 -41.14
CA MET A 648 7.42 16.10 -41.17
C MET A 648 8.49 16.30 -42.26
N SER A 649 8.35 17.32 -43.12
CA SER A 649 9.28 17.56 -44.21
C SER A 649 10.59 18.19 -43.72
N PRO A 650 11.77 17.67 -44.14
CA PRO A 650 13.06 18.29 -43.84
C PRO A 650 13.17 19.72 -44.37
N GLU A 651 12.45 20.04 -45.44
CA GLU A 651 12.43 21.36 -46.09
C GLU A 651 11.78 22.40 -45.17
N ALA A 652 10.62 22.09 -44.59
CA ALA A 652 9.94 22.99 -43.65
C ALA A 652 10.83 23.32 -42.45
N ARG A 653 11.58 22.32 -41.96
CA ARG A 653 12.57 22.52 -40.91
C ARG A 653 13.69 23.47 -41.35
N LYS A 654 14.30 23.26 -42.51
CA LYS A 654 15.40 24.10 -43.00
C LYS A 654 14.97 25.57 -43.15
N VAL A 655 13.73 25.80 -43.59
CA VAL A 655 13.16 27.16 -43.67
C VAL A 655 13.09 27.78 -42.28
N ALA A 656 12.53 27.07 -41.29
CA ALA A 656 12.46 27.55 -39.92
C ALA A 656 13.86 27.78 -39.31
N GLU A 657 14.82 26.88 -39.50
CA GLU A 657 16.20 27.02 -39.01
C GLU A 657 16.90 28.26 -39.58
N LYS A 658 16.67 28.59 -40.86
CA LYS A 658 17.21 29.80 -41.49
C LYS A 658 16.75 31.08 -40.78
N HIS A 659 15.52 31.08 -40.24
CA HIS A 659 14.94 32.22 -39.54
C HIS A 659 15.27 32.23 -38.04
N LEU A 660 15.33 31.07 -37.40
CA LEU A 660 15.54 30.92 -35.95
C LEU A 660 17.02 30.86 -35.55
N GLY A 661 17.94 30.65 -36.49
CA GLY A 661 19.37 30.55 -36.23
C GLY A 661 19.72 29.30 -35.40
N ASN A 662 20.29 29.50 -34.21
CA ASN A 662 20.83 28.42 -33.38
C ASN A 662 19.82 27.80 -32.40
N ILE A 663 18.55 28.22 -32.43
CA ILE A 663 17.52 27.65 -31.55
C ILE A 663 17.22 26.23 -32.02
N ALA A 664 17.53 25.22 -31.21
CA ALA A 664 17.33 23.81 -31.59
C ALA A 664 16.02 23.20 -31.04
N HIS A 665 15.45 23.77 -29.97
CA HIS A 665 14.29 23.24 -29.25
C HIS A 665 12.97 23.78 -29.80
N PHE A 666 12.63 23.36 -31.01
CA PHE A 666 11.35 23.70 -31.62
C PHE A 666 10.86 22.58 -32.54
N ILE A 667 9.57 22.62 -32.82
CA ILE A 667 8.94 21.85 -33.89
C ILE A 667 8.27 22.81 -34.87
N VAL A 668 8.10 22.34 -36.11
CA VAL A 668 7.40 23.09 -37.14
C VAL A 668 6.00 22.52 -37.28
N LEU A 669 5.00 23.40 -37.22
CA LEU A 669 3.63 23.11 -37.58
C LEU A 669 3.33 23.73 -38.95
N GLN A 670 2.38 23.16 -39.68
CA GLN A 670 1.96 23.61 -41.00
C GLN A 670 0.43 23.63 -41.07
N ASN A 671 -0.14 24.58 -41.83
CA ASN A 671 -1.58 24.64 -42.13
C ASN A 671 -1.88 24.11 -43.56
N GLU A 672 -3.14 24.16 -43.99
CA GLU A 672 -3.55 23.73 -45.33
C GLU A 672 -3.01 24.63 -46.46
N ASP A 673 -2.73 25.90 -46.16
CA ASP A 673 -2.17 26.89 -47.10
C ASP A 673 -0.63 26.77 -47.27
N ASN A 674 0.01 25.83 -46.55
CA ASN A 674 1.46 25.63 -46.45
C ASN A 674 2.23 26.71 -45.69
N ASP A 675 1.56 27.54 -44.89
CA ASP A 675 2.22 28.43 -43.94
C ASP A 675 2.89 27.60 -42.84
N LEU A 676 4.07 28.06 -42.42
CA LEU A 676 4.87 27.41 -41.39
C LEU A 676 4.78 28.18 -40.07
N PHE A 677 4.49 27.45 -39.00
CA PHE A 677 4.43 27.96 -37.64
C PHE A 677 5.49 27.26 -36.79
N VAL A 678 6.05 27.96 -35.82
CA VAL A 678 7.06 27.42 -34.91
C VAL A 678 6.43 27.25 -33.55
N LEU A 679 6.48 26.04 -33.01
CA LEU A 679 6.12 25.75 -31.63
C LEU A 679 7.39 25.46 -30.84
N MET A 680 7.58 26.19 -29.74
CA MET A 680 8.76 26.08 -28.89
C MET A 680 8.38 26.07 -27.41
N PRO A 681 9.16 25.40 -26.54
CA PRO A 681 8.98 25.47 -25.09
C PRO A 681 9.14 26.90 -24.57
N GLY A 682 8.28 27.31 -23.63
CA GLY A 682 8.36 28.64 -23.01
C GLY A 682 9.57 28.84 -22.09
N CYS A 683 10.14 27.74 -21.57
CA CYS A 683 11.42 27.72 -20.85
C CYS A 683 12.39 26.89 -21.67
N ALA A 684 13.67 27.27 -21.73
CA ALA A 684 14.69 26.43 -22.34
C ALA A 684 14.66 25.06 -21.65
N LEU A 685 14.21 24.03 -22.36
CA LEU A 685 14.46 22.66 -21.96
C LEU A 685 15.97 22.48 -21.98
N PRO A 686 16.54 21.94 -20.90
CA PRO A 686 17.97 22.06 -20.69
C PRO A 686 18.72 21.14 -21.67
#